data_AF-A0A261CSU2-F1
#
_entry.id   AF-A0A261CSU2-F1
#
_cell.length_a   1.000
_cell.length_b   1.000
_cell.length_c   1.000
_cell.angle_alpha   90.00
_cell.angle_beta   90.00
_cell.angle_gamma   90.00
#
_symmetry.space_group_name_H-M   'P 1'
#
loop_
_entity.id
_entity.type
_entity.pdbx_description
1 polymer ?
#
loop_
_entity_poly.entity_id
_entity_poly.type
_entity_poly.pdbx_seq_one_letter_code
_entity_poly.pdbx_strand_id
1 'polypeptide(L)'
;MRIKLLFLLLILVICTFSFDPVKSNDKGKAAAYRDKVKKGLTKNEDGGEKTLDEALDDAGVSLDEVEDDEEEEEDVPKKKLVKKPVKKGKKTDSKKEKPTKPRKSKKNDQEILPKPTATAIPNMTSFDFLEMVSRKHRIQKLRDIISDSPTDSIEAMRQITEEVKDENEDTDDANEYQACTGGEDSELCHCDMDEINCSAIVMDADEPQLQTADLLIMNEDFKPIIANFSSNAITRLQKKKVLPGFEKYVSVMDMSFNKIRYVDSDTFKPFTNLSKLDLSHNTLVQVKKPVFDAVKDTLRRLDLGYNRIKTLPDNIFEGLSNLKRLTLDGNPIKIWSKGIFKGLDNLEELSLDNCKINDLPGDIFEYLPKLKTLSLRENPMDEIPSVVANSKTLINVDLSATNLTEIRDHAFSGDSDLEEINLERMPFLYAIKNCGFCGLPKLKVLLLNDNEKLMEVHPNAFGFIKSDPGHKAASITTLTLHNSNISTISEHMLDYDRLQTFKIGQNPWKCDCDTQFLMEEKFSFKEDSVAPMCAYPAELVDHHLSTVRVTDACENARFLGRSGRLVLIIILSVLGIALLVAFVAIGCYYGVTTGALERYSRRLRKEPEVSYTNLQAAGEDFALEADFQPRPAEV
;
A
#
# COMPACT_ATOMS: atom_id res chain seq x y z
N MET A 1 19.35 47.64 -0.51
CA MET A 1 19.47 46.19 -0.25
C MET A 1 19.79 45.33 -1.48
N ARG A 2 19.46 45.72 -2.72
CA ARG A 2 19.73 44.87 -3.91
C ARG A 2 21.18 44.86 -4.43
N ILE A 3 22.00 45.86 -4.09
CA ILE A 3 23.42 45.92 -4.50
C ILE A 3 24.32 45.02 -3.63
N LYS A 4 23.98 44.82 -2.35
CA LYS A 4 24.72 43.90 -1.45
C LYS A 4 24.49 42.42 -1.80
N LEU A 5 23.32 42.07 -2.33
CA LEU A 5 23.00 40.70 -2.76
C LEU A 5 23.71 40.32 -4.08
N LEU A 6 23.83 41.28 -5.00
CA LEU A 6 24.60 41.12 -6.25
C LEU A 6 26.10 40.99 -6.00
N PHE A 7 26.64 41.72 -5.02
CA PHE A 7 28.05 41.57 -4.61
C PHE A 7 28.34 40.21 -3.96
N LEU A 8 27.39 39.66 -3.20
CA LEU A 8 27.54 38.33 -2.56
C LEU A 8 27.48 37.19 -3.59
N LEU A 9 26.61 37.30 -4.61
CA LEU A 9 26.53 36.35 -5.72
C LEU A 9 27.76 36.41 -6.63
N LEU A 10 28.34 37.60 -6.85
CA LEU A 10 29.57 37.76 -7.63
C LEU A 10 30.79 37.14 -6.91
N ILE A 11 30.86 37.25 -5.58
CA ILE A 11 31.93 36.63 -4.77
C ILE A 11 31.80 35.10 -4.76
N LEU A 12 30.58 34.55 -4.71
CA LEU A 12 30.35 33.09 -4.78
C LEU A 12 30.74 32.49 -6.14
N VAL A 13 30.54 33.22 -7.24
CA VAL A 13 30.94 32.77 -8.59
C VAL A 13 32.46 32.88 -8.81
N ILE A 14 33.13 33.85 -8.17
CA ILE A 14 34.59 33.98 -8.25
C ILE A 14 35.29 32.87 -7.41
N CYS A 15 34.69 32.44 -6.29
CA CYS A 15 35.21 31.34 -5.49
C CYS A 15 35.08 29.95 -6.15
N THR A 16 34.24 29.77 -7.17
CA THR A 16 34.12 28.49 -7.89
C THR A 16 35.09 28.33 -9.07
N PHE A 17 35.85 29.38 -9.43
CA PHE A 17 36.76 29.38 -10.59
C PHE A 17 38.24 29.49 -10.25
N SER A 18 38.65 29.32 -8.99
CA SER A 18 40.05 29.29 -8.58
C SER A 18 40.40 27.99 -7.87
N PHE A 19 40.58 26.91 -8.63
CA PHE A 19 41.47 25.81 -8.26
C PHE A 19 42.01 25.16 -9.54
N ASP A 20 43.25 25.51 -9.88
CA ASP A 20 44.06 24.78 -10.86
C ASP A 20 44.59 23.46 -10.26
N PRO A 21 44.95 22.48 -11.11
CA PRO A 21 45.16 21.10 -10.71
C PRO A 21 46.58 20.87 -10.17
N VAL A 22 46.69 20.33 -8.95
CA VAL A 22 47.96 19.81 -8.44
C VAL A 22 48.03 18.30 -8.71
N LYS A 23 48.99 17.93 -9.56
CA LYS A 23 49.53 16.57 -9.72
C LYS A 23 50.14 16.09 -8.40
N SER A 24 49.80 14.88 -7.94
CA SER A 24 50.81 13.84 -7.62
C SER A 24 50.18 12.46 -7.46
N ASN A 25 50.91 11.45 -7.93
CA ASN A 25 50.77 10.03 -7.62
C ASN A 25 50.51 9.78 -6.12
N ASP A 26 49.63 8.82 -5.78
CA ASP A 26 50.08 7.44 -5.48
C ASP A 26 48.88 6.54 -5.15
N LYS A 27 48.68 5.51 -5.99
CA LYS A 27 47.85 4.35 -5.68
C LYS A 27 48.56 3.55 -4.59
N GLY A 28 48.27 3.82 -3.32
CA GLY A 28 48.92 3.05 -2.24
C GLY A 28 48.42 3.22 -0.81
N LYS A 29 47.46 4.12 -0.51
CA LYS A 29 47.10 4.42 0.90
C LYS A 29 45.61 4.51 1.23
N ALA A 30 44.73 3.94 0.41
CA ALA A 30 43.31 3.75 0.75
C ALA A 30 42.98 2.30 1.22
N ALA A 31 43.93 1.38 1.12
CA ALA A 31 43.80 0.01 1.64
C ALA A 31 44.26 -0.14 3.11
N ALA A 32 44.84 0.90 3.72
CA ALA A 32 45.46 0.82 5.05
C ALA A 32 44.61 1.39 6.21
N TYR A 33 43.38 1.84 5.95
CA TYR A 33 42.48 2.34 7.00
C TYR A 33 41.21 1.48 7.21
N ARG A 34 40.98 0.47 6.35
CA ARG A 34 39.93 -0.55 6.55
C ARG A 34 40.41 -1.79 7.31
N ASP A 35 41.73 -1.92 7.52
CA ASP A 35 42.33 -3.08 8.20
C ASP A 35 42.73 -2.82 9.65
N LYS A 36 42.50 -1.60 10.18
CA LYS A 36 42.76 -1.23 11.59
C LYS A 36 41.52 -1.14 12.48
N VAL A 37 40.33 -1.45 11.96
CA VAL A 37 39.09 -1.56 12.75
C VAL A 37 38.60 -3.02 12.83
N LYS A 38 39.27 -3.97 12.16
CA LYS A 38 39.01 -5.41 12.24
C LYS A 38 40.04 -6.22 13.05
N LYS A 39 40.98 -5.55 13.73
CA LYS A 39 41.97 -6.20 14.62
C LYS A 39 42.14 -5.39 15.90
N GLY A 40 41.16 -5.49 16.79
CA GLY A 40 41.32 -5.22 18.21
C GLY A 40 41.77 -6.49 18.91
N LEU A 41 43.07 -6.78 18.87
CA LEU A 41 43.72 -7.72 19.77
C LEU A 41 44.88 -6.98 20.43
N THR A 42 44.74 -6.76 21.73
CA THR A 42 45.87 -6.49 22.63
C THR A 42 46.69 -7.77 22.75
N LYS A 43 47.98 -7.71 22.42
CA LYS A 43 48.95 -8.77 22.74
C LYS A 43 49.41 -8.61 24.19
N ASN A 44 49.41 -9.71 24.94
CA ASN A 44 50.36 -9.94 26.03
C ASN A 44 51.49 -10.85 25.53
N GLU A 45 52.63 -10.73 26.21
CA GLU A 45 53.90 -11.43 25.96
C GLU A 45 53.79 -12.91 26.29
N ASP A 46 53.57 -13.74 25.27
CA ASP A 46 54.31 -14.98 24.98
C ASP A 46 53.60 -15.72 23.83
N GLY A 47 54.37 -16.15 22.84
CA GLY A 47 53.84 -16.64 21.56
C GLY A 47 53.12 -17.99 21.66
N GLY A 48 51.86 -18.03 21.22
CA GLY A 48 51.10 -19.25 20.92
C GLY A 48 49.67 -18.95 20.45
N GLU A 49 49.27 -19.47 19.28
CA GLU A 49 47.89 -19.36 18.74
C GLU A 49 46.97 -20.45 19.33
N LYS A 50 45.77 -20.06 19.79
CA LYS A 50 44.64 -20.97 20.07
C LYS A 50 43.28 -20.30 19.79
N THR A 51 42.32 -21.11 19.35
CA THR A 51 40.97 -20.76 18.87
C THR A 51 39.95 -20.51 19.99
N LEU A 52 38.94 -19.68 19.70
CA LEU A 52 37.96 -19.08 20.64
C LEU A 52 36.96 -20.04 21.32
N ASP A 53 37.04 -21.34 21.03
CA ASP A 53 36.16 -22.36 21.64
C ASP A 53 36.82 -23.13 22.81
N GLU A 54 38.05 -22.76 23.22
CA GLU A 54 38.78 -23.41 24.34
C GLU A 54 39.03 -22.49 25.55
N ALA A 55 38.41 -21.30 25.63
CA ALA A 55 38.66 -20.33 26.71
C ALA A 55 37.52 -20.14 27.72
N LEU A 56 36.52 -21.04 27.75
CA LEU A 56 35.37 -20.95 28.66
C LEU A 56 35.24 -22.11 29.68
N ASP A 57 36.20 -23.02 29.77
CA ASP A 57 36.11 -24.20 30.66
C ASP A 57 37.10 -24.26 31.83
N ASP A 58 37.93 -23.23 32.06
CA ASP A 58 38.88 -23.20 33.19
C ASP A 58 38.53 -22.14 34.24
N ALA A 59 37.43 -22.37 34.96
CA ALA A 59 37.28 -22.00 36.38
C ALA A 59 36.05 -22.72 36.96
N GLY A 60 36.15 -24.04 37.13
CA GLY A 60 35.08 -24.90 37.66
C GLY A 60 34.56 -24.50 39.05
N VAL A 61 33.23 -24.54 39.26
CA VAL A 61 32.45 -25.64 39.90
C VAL A 61 32.58 -25.59 41.44
N SER A 62 31.52 -25.49 42.25
CA SER A 62 30.43 -26.49 42.50
C SER A 62 29.20 -25.82 43.14
N LEU A 63 27.96 -26.10 42.67
CA LEU A 63 26.96 -27.05 43.23
C LEU A 63 26.66 -26.87 44.73
N ASP A 64 25.45 -26.39 45.06
CA ASP A 64 24.42 -27.20 45.74
C ASP A 64 23.09 -26.43 45.92
N GLU A 65 22.04 -27.23 45.71
CA GLU A 65 20.62 -27.21 46.09
C GLU A 65 19.99 -26.12 46.99
N VAL A 66 18.77 -25.73 46.57
CA VAL A 66 17.55 -25.45 47.38
C VAL A 66 17.63 -24.36 48.46
N GLU A 67 16.96 -23.23 48.20
CA GLU A 67 15.92 -22.70 49.09
C GLU A 67 15.04 -21.70 48.33
N ASP A 68 13.75 -21.75 48.64
CA ASP A 68 12.65 -20.89 48.22
C ASP A 68 12.90 -19.42 48.57
N ASP A 69 12.19 -18.51 47.92
CA ASP A 69 11.37 -17.51 48.63
C ASP A 69 10.50 -16.73 47.64
N GLU A 70 9.20 -16.96 47.76
CA GLU A 70 8.12 -16.07 47.31
C GLU A 70 8.03 -14.83 48.22
N GLU A 71 7.57 -13.72 47.63
CA GLU A 71 6.72 -12.68 48.27
C GLU A 71 7.39 -11.79 49.36
N GLU A 72 7.00 -10.54 49.67
CA GLU A 72 5.79 -9.75 49.42
C GLU A 72 6.03 -8.26 49.82
N GLU A 73 4.95 -7.48 49.78
CA GLU A 73 4.76 -6.06 50.05
C GLU A 73 5.13 -5.51 51.45
N GLU A 74 5.07 -4.17 51.50
CA GLU A 74 4.78 -3.26 52.63
C GLU A 74 5.93 -2.63 53.46
N ASP A 75 5.87 -1.30 53.48
CA ASP A 75 6.59 -0.36 54.34
C ASP A 75 5.81 -0.22 55.68
N VAL A 76 6.46 -0.50 56.82
CA VAL A 76 5.91 -0.23 58.17
C VAL A 76 6.97 0.48 59.02
N PRO A 77 6.62 1.51 59.84
CA PRO A 77 7.48 1.90 60.94
C PRO A 77 7.11 1.19 62.26
N LYS A 78 8.09 0.43 62.76
CA LYS A 78 8.44 0.03 64.16
C LYS A 78 7.69 0.82 65.28
N LYS A 79 7.31 0.28 66.46
CA LYS A 79 7.85 -0.83 67.29
C LYS A 79 6.95 -1.07 68.52
N LYS A 80 6.99 -2.33 69.02
CA LYS A 80 7.03 -2.81 70.44
C LYS A 80 5.75 -3.29 71.19
N LEU A 81 5.85 -4.58 71.56
CA LEU A 81 5.57 -5.25 72.84
C LEU A 81 4.15 -5.79 73.16
N VAL A 82 4.02 -7.12 72.96
CA VAL A 82 3.67 -8.17 73.96
C VAL A 82 2.25 -8.25 74.56
N LYS A 83 1.69 -9.47 74.42
CA LYS A 83 0.65 -10.21 75.19
C LYS A 83 -0.85 -10.12 74.79
N LYS A 84 -1.32 -11.27 74.26
CA LYS A 84 -2.64 -11.96 74.30
C LYS A 84 -3.63 -11.56 75.45
N PRO A 85 -4.90 -12.01 75.40
CA PRO A 85 -5.95 -11.91 74.35
C PRO A 85 -7.31 -11.44 74.99
N VAL A 86 -8.45 -11.55 74.26
CA VAL A 86 -9.86 -11.76 74.76
C VAL A 86 -10.95 -10.74 74.31
N LYS A 87 -11.96 -11.29 73.59
CA LYS A 87 -13.43 -11.05 73.52
C LYS A 87 -14.07 -9.67 73.19
N LYS A 88 -15.07 -9.79 72.29
CA LYS A 88 -16.44 -9.22 72.27
C LYS A 88 -16.64 -7.72 72.04
N GLY A 89 -17.50 -7.42 71.05
CA GLY A 89 -18.72 -6.65 71.31
C GLY A 89 -18.94 -5.35 70.52
N LYS A 90 -19.96 -5.40 69.64
CA LYS A 90 -21.06 -4.44 69.49
C LYS A 90 -20.78 -2.92 69.35
N LYS A 91 -21.32 -2.42 68.21
CA LYS A 91 -22.32 -1.35 68.05
C LYS A 91 -21.88 0.14 68.06
N THR A 92 -22.51 0.80 67.09
CA THR A 92 -23.24 2.10 67.12
C THR A 92 -22.52 3.42 66.85
N ASP A 93 -23.03 4.05 65.78
CA ASP A 93 -23.61 5.39 65.74
C ASP A 93 -22.75 6.66 65.80
N SER A 94 -22.73 7.31 64.63
CA SER A 94 -23.47 8.55 64.37
C SER A 94 -22.69 9.87 64.26
N LYS A 95 -23.16 10.65 63.27
CA LYS A 95 -23.27 12.13 63.20
C LYS A 95 -21.92 12.88 63.03
N LYS A 96 -21.81 13.99 62.28
CA LYS A 96 -22.80 14.99 61.86
C LYS A 96 -22.17 15.97 60.83
N GLU A 97 -23.04 16.53 59.98
CA GLU A 97 -23.07 17.94 59.51
C GLU A 97 -22.00 18.53 58.54
N LYS A 98 -22.38 18.59 57.25
CA LYS A 98 -22.65 19.79 56.37
C LYS A 98 -22.19 21.18 56.88
N PRO A 99 -21.83 22.17 56.01
CA PRO A 99 -22.76 22.68 54.97
C PRO A 99 -22.20 23.34 53.66
N THR A 100 -22.91 23.03 52.56
CA THR A 100 -23.45 23.88 51.45
C THR A 100 -22.75 25.11 50.82
N LYS A 101 -22.58 25.00 49.47
CA LYS A 101 -23.09 25.86 48.33
C LYS A 101 -22.46 27.27 48.07
N PRO A 102 -22.65 27.92 46.89
CA PRO A 102 -23.47 27.57 45.70
C PRO A 102 -22.86 27.77 44.28
N ARG A 103 -23.59 27.17 43.32
CA ARG A 103 -23.74 27.45 41.86
C ARG A 103 -23.59 28.90 41.39
N LYS A 104 -23.18 29.06 40.11
CA LYS A 104 -23.89 29.89 39.11
C LYS A 104 -23.69 29.38 37.68
N SER A 105 -24.78 29.44 36.92
CA SER A 105 -24.98 29.11 35.51
C SER A 105 -25.29 30.37 34.69
N LYS A 106 -24.95 30.40 33.39
CA LYS A 106 -25.49 31.19 32.23
C LYS A 106 -24.34 31.33 31.21
N LYS A 107 -24.51 31.39 29.88
CA LYS A 107 -25.60 31.26 28.89
C LYS A 107 -24.90 31.20 27.51
N ASN A 108 -25.61 30.68 26.50
CA ASN A 108 -25.24 30.60 25.07
C ASN A 108 -24.66 31.87 24.45
N ASP A 109 -23.84 31.68 23.40
CA ASP A 109 -23.94 32.42 22.14
C ASP A 109 -23.60 31.49 20.95
N GLN A 110 -24.38 31.63 19.88
CA GLN A 110 -24.27 30.93 18.59
C GLN A 110 -23.29 31.67 17.68
N GLU A 111 -22.47 30.95 16.93
CA GLU A 111 -21.88 31.48 15.69
C GLU A 111 -21.79 30.39 14.62
N ILE A 112 -21.94 30.86 13.39
CA ILE A 112 -22.43 30.19 12.18
C ILE A 112 -21.23 29.66 11.37
N LEU A 113 -21.29 28.42 10.89
CA LEU A 113 -20.37 27.88 9.88
C LEU A 113 -21.17 27.34 8.67
N PRO A 114 -20.68 27.52 7.43
CA PRO A 114 -21.46 27.39 6.21
C PRO A 114 -21.54 25.94 5.69
N LYS A 115 -22.61 25.67 4.94
CA LYS A 115 -22.87 24.42 4.20
C LYS A 115 -21.79 24.17 3.12
N PRO A 116 -21.33 22.93 2.91
CA PRO A 116 -20.71 22.53 1.66
C PRO A 116 -21.76 22.22 0.60
N THR A 117 -21.59 22.86 -0.55
CA THR A 117 -22.25 22.63 -1.83
C THR A 117 -22.06 21.20 -2.31
N ALA A 118 -23.17 20.53 -2.59
CA ALA A 118 -23.22 19.21 -3.20
C ALA A 118 -23.05 19.32 -4.72
N THR A 119 -21.98 18.73 -5.24
CA THR A 119 -21.90 18.23 -6.62
C THR A 119 -20.93 17.05 -6.62
N ALA A 120 -21.48 15.86 -6.38
CA ALA A 120 -20.88 14.59 -6.75
C ALA A 120 -22.03 13.72 -7.26
N ILE A 121 -21.96 13.39 -8.54
CA ILE A 121 -22.79 12.38 -9.21
C ILE A 121 -22.09 11.05 -8.93
N PRO A 122 -22.73 10.06 -8.28
CA PRO A 122 -22.28 8.69 -8.35
C PRO A 122 -23.09 7.94 -9.41
N ASN A 123 -22.36 7.21 -10.26
CA ASN A 123 -22.90 6.19 -11.15
C ASN A 123 -23.56 5.09 -10.30
N MET A 124 -24.89 5.02 -10.33
CA MET A 124 -25.66 3.88 -9.87
C MET A 124 -25.82 2.87 -11.01
N THR A 125 -25.67 1.58 -10.68
CA THR A 125 -26.07 0.46 -11.52
C THR A 125 -27.61 0.35 -11.54
N SER A 126 -28.17 -0.22 -12.61
CA SER A 126 -29.61 -0.20 -12.92
C SER A 126 -30.50 -1.10 -12.05
N PHE A 127 -30.09 -1.46 -10.83
CA PHE A 127 -30.85 -2.32 -9.93
C PHE A 127 -31.34 -1.63 -8.64
N ASP A 128 -30.83 -0.45 -8.30
CA ASP A 128 -31.19 0.26 -7.05
C ASP A 128 -32.35 1.27 -7.22
N PHE A 129 -32.86 1.48 -8.43
CA PHE A 129 -33.90 2.49 -8.68
C PHE A 129 -35.33 2.02 -8.34
N LEU A 130 -35.56 0.70 -8.23
CA LEU A 130 -36.88 0.14 -7.90
C LEU A 130 -37.15 0.05 -6.39
N GLU A 131 -36.13 0.23 -5.53
CA GLU A 131 -36.30 0.08 -4.08
C GLU A 131 -36.62 1.40 -3.34
N MET A 132 -36.45 2.57 -3.98
CA MET A 132 -36.58 3.87 -3.31
C MET A 132 -38.00 4.47 -3.32
N VAL A 133 -38.92 3.98 -4.17
CA VAL A 133 -40.29 4.55 -4.27
C VAL A 133 -41.28 3.93 -3.27
N SER A 134 -40.95 2.82 -2.60
CA SER A 134 -41.88 2.12 -1.69
C SER A 134 -41.74 2.49 -0.19
N ARG A 135 -40.74 3.28 0.21
CA ARG A 135 -40.49 3.58 1.65
C ARG A 135 -41.21 4.83 2.20
N LYS A 136 -41.77 5.71 1.36
CA LYS A 136 -42.43 6.94 1.84
C LYS A 136 -43.86 6.73 2.38
N HIS A 137 -44.50 5.59 2.12
CA HIS A 137 -45.88 5.33 2.58
C HIS A 137 -45.98 4.57 3.91
N ARG A 138 -44.85 4.08 4.47
CA ARG A 138 -44.87 3.24 5.69
C ARG A 138 -44.52 3.97 7.00
N ILE A 139 -43.97 5.19 6.92
CA ILE A 139 -43.61 6.00 8.12
C ILE A 139 -44.81 6.77 8.70
N GLN A 140 -45.91 6.93 7.94
CA GLN A 140 -47.11 7.61 8.44
C GLN A 140 -48.00 6.68 9.28
N LYS A 141 -48.03 5.38 8.98
CA LYS A 141 -48.89 4.38 9.66
C LYS A 141 -48.36 3.91 11.02
N LEU A 142 -47.06 4.11 11.29
CA LEU A 142 -46.41 3.79 12.57
C LEU A 142 -46.52 4.93 13.60
N ARG A 143 -46.94 6.14 13.17
CA ARG A 143 -47.12 7.29 14.07
C ARG A 143 -48.49 7.30 14.76
N ASP A 144 -49.46 6.59 14.20
CA ASP A 144 -50.85 6.52 14.71
C ASP A 144 -51.08 5.36 15.70
N ILE A 145 -50.09 4.49 15.90
CA ILE A 145 -50.20 3.32 16.82
C ILE A 145 -49.53 3.60 18.18
N ILE A 146 -48.72 4.67 18.30
CA ILE A 146 -48.05 5.08 19.53
C ILE A 146 -48.77 6.28 20.16
N SER A 147 -50.04 6.10 20.49
CA SER A 147 -50.74 6.97 21.46
C SER A 147 -51.86 6.19 22.12
N ASP A 148 -51.53 5.47 23.20
CA ASP A 148 -52.35 5.34 24.41
C ASP A 148 -51.76 4.25 25.36
N SER A 149 -51.01 4.73 26.37
CA SER A 149 -50.97 4.35 27.81
C SER A 149 -51.18 2.89 28.30
N PRO A 150 -50.72 2.50 29.52
CA PRO A 150 -49.42 2.69 30.17
C PRO A 150 -48.78 1.36 30.69
N THR A 151 -47.51 1.49 31.04
CA THR A 151 -46.63 0.57 31.78
C THR A 151 -47.20 0.06 33.11
N ASP A 152 -47.10 -1.26 33.35
CA ASP A 152 -46.83 -1.82 34.67
C ASP A 152 -46.08 -3.17 34.61
N SER A 153 -45.09 -3.29 35.49
CA SER A 153 -44.38 -4.50 35.96
C SER A 153 -43.33 -5.18 35.05
N ILE A 154 -42.11 -4.61 35.05
CA ILE A 154 -40.86 -5.28 34.64
C ILE A 154 -40.40 -6.37 35.64
N GLU A 155 -41.09 -6.56 36.76
CA GLU A 155 -40.75 -7.57 37.79
C GLU A 155 -41.36 -8.97 37.50
N ALA A 156 -42.27 -9.10 36.53
CA ALA A 156 -42.84 -10.40 36.12
C ALA A 156 -42.00 -11.15 35.07
N MET A 157 -41.05 -10.47 34.40
CA MET A 157 -40.22 -11.04 33.34
C MET A 157 -38.92 -11.69 33.85
N ARG A 158 -38.65 -11.66 35.16
CA ARG A 158 -37.43 -12.21 35.77
C ARG A 158 -37.63 -13.57 36.44
N GLN A 159 -38.86 -14.06 36.55
CA GLN A 159 -39.16 -15.40 37.11
C GLN A 159 -39.37 -16.50 36.06
N ILE A 160 -39.29 -16.19 34.76
CA ILE A 160 -39.44 -17.19 33.68
C ILE A 160 -38.08 -17.67 33.14
N THR A 161 -36.96 -17.10 33.59
CA THR A 161 -35.62 -17.42 33.04
C THR A 161 -34.81 -18.43 33.86
N GLU A 162 -35.39 -19.10 34.87
CA GLU A 162 -34.71 -20.18 35.62
C GLU A 162 -35.44 -21.53 35.66
N GLU A 163 -36.53 -21.73 34.90
CA GLU A 163 -37.22 -23.03 34.77
C GLU A 163 -37.36 -23.51 33.30
N VAL A 164 -36.38 -23.21 32.44
CA VAL A 164 -36.19 -23.94 31.16
C VAL A 164 -34.76 -24.44 31.07
N LYS A 165 -34.39 -25.26 32.05
CA LYS A 165 -33.38 -26.32 31.90
C LYS A 165 -34.16 -27.62 31.82
N ASP A 166 -33.87 -28.38 30.76
CA ASP A 166 -34.12 -29.82 30.65
C ASP A 166 -35.56 -30.27 30.88
N GLU A 167 -36.48 -29.92 29.97
CA GLU A 167 -37.72 -30.67 29.71
C GLU A 167 -38.33 -30.15 28.39
N ASN A 168 -37.85 -30.71 27.26
CA ASN A 168 -38.52 -30.84 25.97
C ASN A 168 -37.67 -31.79 25.09
N GLU A 169 -37.38 -32.97 25.65
CA GLU A 169 -37.56 -34.18 24.86
C GLU A 169 -39.07 -34.44 24.87
N ASP A 170 -39.63 -34.83 23.72
CA ASP A 170 -41.03 -35.25 23.52
C ASP A 170 -42.10 -34.13 23.34
N THR A 171 -42.03 -33.45 22.18
CA THR A 171 -43.25 -33.17 21.41
C THR A 171 -43.02 -33.59 19.96
N ASP A 172 -43.46 -34.81 19.66
CA ASP A 172 -43.63 -35.38 18.32
C ASP A 172 -44.66 -34.60 17.49
N ASP A 173 -44.24 -33.48 16.91
CA ASP A 173 -44.81 -32.97 15.66
C ASP A 173 -43.65 -32.79 14.68
N ALA A 174 -43.14 -33.93 14.22
CA ALA A 174 -42.22 -34.01 13.09
C ALA A 174 -42.93 -33.49 11.83
N ASN A 175 -42.83 -32.20 11.57
CA ASN A 175 -42.93 -31.68 10.21
C ASN A 175 -41.71 -32.20 9.44
N GLU A 176 -41.70 -33.49 9.12
CA GLU A 176 -40.72 -34.07 8.21
C GLU A 176 -40.85 -33.39 6.86
N TYR A 177 -39.82 -32.64 6.49
CA TYR A 177 -39.76 -31.95 5.22
C TYR A 177 -39.47 -32.98 4.14
N GLN A 178 -40.49 -33.29 3.33
CA GLN A 178 -40.36 -34.24 2.24
C GLN A 178 -39.68 -33.57 1.05
N ALA A 179 -38.59 -34.16 0.56
CA ALA A 179 -37.78 -33.53 -0.48
C ALA A 179 -37.95 -34.15 -1.88
N CYS A 180 -38.17 -35.46 -1.96
CA CYS A 180 -38.42 -36.13 -3.24
C CYS A 180 -39.74 -36.91 -3.15
N THR A 181 -40.84 -36.35 -3.66
CA THR A 181 -42.10 -37.07 -3.95
C THR A 181 -41.99 -37.73 -5.32
N GLY A 182 -42.53 -38.93 -5.49
CA GLY A 182 -42.53 -39.67 -6.78
C GLY A 182 -43.44 -39.10 -7.87
N GLY A 183 -43.69 -37.79 -7.84
CA GLY A 183 -44.47 -37.03 -8.81
C GLY A 183 -44.03 -35.57 -8.74
N GLU A 184 -43.95 -34.94 -9.91
CA GLU A 184 -43.67 -33.52 -10.11
C GLU A 184 -44.41 -32.68 -9.04
N ASP A 185 -43.71 -31.71 -8.43
CA ASP A 185 -44.22 -30.73 -7.46
C ASP A 185 -44.09 -31.07 -5.95
N SER A 186 -42.86 -31.32 -5.49
CA SER A 186 -42.47 -30.90 -4.14
C SER A 186 -42.09 -29.42 -4.22
N GLU A 187 -42.91 -28.52 -3.66
CA GLU A 187 -42.66 -27.06 -3.66
C GLU A 187 -41.42 -26.65 -2.84
N LEU A 188 -40.88 -27.57 -2.03
CA LEU A 188 -39.77 -27.31 -1.11
C LEU A 188 -38.42 -27.66 -1.74
N CYS A 189 -38.25 -28.89 -2.22
CA CYS A 189 -36.99 -29.34 -2.77
C CYS A 189 -37.20 -30.00 -4.13
N HIS A 190 -36.29 -29.71 -5.06
CA HIS A 190 -36.24 -30.34 -6.36
C HIS A 190 -35.17 -31.42 -6.38
N CYS A 191 -35.53 -32.63 -6.82
CA CYS A 191 -34.60 -33.74 -7.00
C CYS A 191 -34.49 -34.03 -8.50
N ASP A 192 -33.34 -33.73 -9.10
CA ASP A 192 -33.04 -34.00 -10.51
C ASP A 192 -31.76 -34.82 -10.64
N MET A 193 -31.80 -35.91 -11.39
CA MET A 193 -30.70 -36.86 -11.58
C MET A 193 -30.03 -37.31 -10.27
N ASP A 194 -28.90 -36.68 -9.93
CA ASP A 194 -28.06 -36.91 -8.75
C ASP A 194 -27.94 -35.65 -7.86
N GLU A 195 -28.74 -34.62 -8.12
CA GLU A 195 -28.79 -33.39 -7.35
C GLU A 195 -30.08 -33.29 -6.53
N ILE A 196 -29.94 -32.97 -5.25
CA ILE A 196 -31.03 -32.44 -4.44
C ILE A 196 -30.82 -30.94 -4.24
N ASN A 197 -31.76 -30.14 -4.70
CA ASN A 197 -31.72 -28.69 -4.64
C ASN A 197 -32.90 -28.16 -3.83
N CYS A 198 -32.58 -27.64 -2.66
CA CYS A 198 -33.48 -27.04 -1.70
C CYS A 198 -33.08 -25.58 -1.45
N SER A 199 -32.58 -24.88 -2.47
CA SER A 199 -32.07 -23.51 -2.30
C SER A 199 -33.18 -22.46 -2.40
N ALA A 200 -33.03 -21.37 -1.64
CA ALA A 200 -33.91 -20.20 -1.69
C ALA A 200 -35.42 -20.55 -1.60
N ILE A 201 -35.78 -21.51 -0.75
CA ILE A 201 -37.16 -21.97 -0.60
C ILE A 201 -38.01 -20.83 -0.05
N VAL A 202 -39.06 -20.46 -0.78
CA VAL A 202 -40.04 -19.45 -0.39
C VAL A 202 -41.34 -20.14 -0.01
N MET A 203 -41.67 -20.12 1.28
CA MET A 203 -43.03 -20.42 1.76
C MET A 203 -43.76 -19.07 1.95
N ASP A 204 -44.98 -18.87 1.44
CA ASP A 204 -45.73 -17.62 1.67
C ASP A 204 -45.96 -17.35 3.19
N ALA A 205 -46.10 -16.13 3.74
CA ALA A 205 -46.24 -14.80 3.13
C ALA A 205 -45.37 -13.69 3.79
N ASP A 206 -44.50 -14.01 4.76
CA ASP A 206 -43.55 -13.04 5.37
C ASP A 206 -42.08 -13.60 5.38
N GLU A 207 -41.80 -14.51 4.44
CA GLU A 207 -40.55 -15.25 4.13
C GLU A 207 -39.97 -16.21 5.22
N PRO A 208 -40.53 -17.42 5.42
CA PRO A 208 -39.87 -18.51 6.11
C PRO A 208 -39.07 -19.37 5.12
N GLN A 209 -37.75 -19.25 5.20
CA GLN A 209 -36.78 -20.15 4.58
C GLN A 209 -36.66 -21.48 5.35
N LEU A 210 -36.01 -22.50 4.77
CA LEU A 210 -35.74 -23.75 5.47
C LEU A 210 -34.89 -23.51 6.73
N GLN A 211 -35.33 -24.02 7.89
CA GLN A 211 -34.65 -23.83 9.18
C GLN A 211 -33.79 -25.02 9.62
N THR A 212 -34.00 -26.19 8.99
CA THR A 212 -33.31 -27.45 9.29
C THR A 212 -33.04 -28.22 8.00
N ALA A 213 -31.96 -28.98 7.94
CA ALA A 213 -31.66 -29.85 6.80
C ALA A 213 -32.26 -31.27 6.96
N ASP A 214 -33.19 -31.46 7.89
CA ASP A 214 -33.76 -32.77 8.23
C ASP A 214 -34.83 -33.18 7.21
N LEU A 215 -34.36 -33.56 6.02
CA LEU A 215 -35.20 -33.87 4.87
C LEU A 215 -35.40 -35.37 4.70
N LEU A 216 -36.64 -35.77 4.46
CA LEU A 216 -36.97 -37.12 4.04
C LEU A 216 -36.93 -37.27 2.52
N ILE A 217 -36.16 -38.26 2.07
CA ILE A 217 -36.15 -38.73 0.68
C ILE A 217 -36.93 -40.04 0.62
N MET A 218 -38.07 -40.04 -0.09
CA MET A 218 -38.92 -41.24 -0.23
C MET A 218 -38.41 -42.25 -1.26
N ASN A 219 -37.58 -41.80 -2.20
CA ASN A 219 -37.06 -42.65 -3.25
C ASN A 219 -35.78 -43.36 -2.78
N GLU A 220 -35.88 -44.64 -2.40
CA GLU A 220 -34.73 -45.43 -1.93
C GLU A 220 -33.65 -45.65 -3.01
N ASP A 221 -34.01 -45.58 -4.29
CA ASP A 221 -33.05 -45.74 -5.40
C ASP A 221 -32.31 -44.44 -5.75
N PHE A 222 -32.80 -43.29 -5.25
CA PHE A 222 -32.17 -41.99 -5.47
C PHE A 222 -30.85 -41.89 -4.69
N LYS A 223 -29.78 -41.45 -5.36
CA LYS A 223 -28.43 -41.37 -4.77
C LYS A 223 -27.86 -39.99 -5.03
N PRO A 224 -28.14 -39.00 -4.16
CA PRO A 224 -27.70 -37.64 -4.38
C PRO A 224 -26.18 -37.56 -4.24
N ILE A 225 -25.52 -37.08 -5.31
CA ILE A 225 -24.11 -36.72 -5.34
C ILE A 225 -23.94 -35.24 -4.98
N ILE A 226 -24.89 -34.39 -5.38
CA ILE A 226 -24.89 -32.95 -5.12
C ILE A 226 -26.06 -32.63 -4.18
N ALA A 227 -25.78 -31.90 -3.10
CA ALA A 227 -26.78 -31.44 -2.15
C ALA A 227 -26.66 -29.93 -1.97
N ASN A 228 -27.64 -29.18 -2.44
CA ASN A 228 -27.68 -27.73 -2.39
C ASN A 228 -28.78 -27.27 -1.42
N PHE A 229 -28.36 -26.71 -0.30
CA PHE A 229 -29.22 -26.13 0.75
C PHE A 229 -28.97 -24.63 0.91
N SER A 230 -28.37 -23.98 -0.09
CA SER A 230 -27.96 -22.59 -0.01
C SER A 230 -29.14 -21.62 0.13
N SER A 231 -28.88 -20.40 0.61
CA SER A 231 -29.88 -19.33 0.69
C SER A 231 -31.10 -19.67 1.53
N ASN A 232 -30.88 -20.31 2.69
CA ASN A 232 -31.91 -20.68 3.66
C ASN A 232 -31.68 -20.05 5.05
N ALA A 233 -32.41 -20.50 6.07
CA ALA A 233 -32.30 -20.04 7.45
C ALA A 233 -31.76 -21.12 8.40
N ILE A 234 -30.99 -22.10 7.92
CA ILE A 234 -30.44 -23.18 8.75
C ILE A 234 -29.47 -22.59 9.77
N THR A 235 -29.65 -22.92 11.04
CA THR A 235 -28.85 -22.32 12.14
C THR A 235 -27.81 -23.26 12.75
N ARG A 236 -27.99 -24.58 12.59
CA ARG A 236 -27.12 -25.60 13.18
C ARG A 236 -27.09 -26.84 12.31
N LEU A 237 -25.91 -27.42 12.15
CA LEU A 237 -25.74 -28.72 11.52
C LEU A 237 -25.51 -29.79 12.57
N GLN A 238 -26.29 -30.86 12.47
CA GLN A 238 -26.27 -32.00 13.39
C GLN A 238 -26.06 -33.30 12.61
N LYS A 239 -25.47 -34.28 13.29
CA LYS A 239 -25.28 -35.63 12.75
C LYS A 239 -26.64 -36.26 12.40
N LYS A 240 -26.70 -36.90 11.23
CA LYS A 240 -27.90 -37.60 10.71
C LYS A 240 -29.15 -36.71 10.55
N LYS A 241 -28.96 -35.40 10.36
CA LYS A 241 -30.06 -34.43 10.12
C LYS A 241 -29.83 -33.55 8.89
N VAL A 242 -28.92 -33.93 8.00
CA VAL A 242 -28.65 -33.17 6.77
C VAL A 242 -29.24 -33.87 5.55
N LEU A 243 -29.16 -35.21 5.51
CA LEU A 243 -29.86 -36.08 4.56
C LEU A 243 -29.92 -37.52 5.12
N PRO A 244 -30.75 -37.79 6.15
CA PRO A 244 -30.76 -39.06 6.87
C PRO A 244 -30.78 -40.28 5.93
N GLY A 245 -29.70 -41.07 5.93
CA GLY A 245 -29.58 -42.31 5.14
C GLY A 245 -28.92 -42.15 3.76
N PHE A 246 -28.81 -40.92 3.25
CA PHE A 246 -28.25 -40.62 1.93
C PHE A 246 -26.89 -39.91 2.00
N GLU A 247 -26.40 -39.57 3.19
CA GLU A 247 -25.16 -38.80 3.39
C GLU A 247 -23.92 -39.42 2.74
N LYS A 248 -23.85 -40.75 2.69
CA LYS A 248 -22.73 -41.49 2.12
C LYS A 248 -22.55 -41.28 0.61
N TYR A 249 -23.60 -40.85 -0.10
CA TYR A 249 -23.56 -40.62 -1.54
C TYR A 249 -23.09 -39.20 -1.90
N VAL A 250 -23.32 -38.24 -1.01
CA VAL A 250 -23.05 -36.82 -1.26
C VAL A 250 -21.55 -36.58 -1.39
N SER A 251 -21.16 -35.97 -2.51
CA SER A 251 -19.80 -35.52 -2.78
C SER A 251 -19.65 -34.00 -2.78
N VAL A 252 -20.71 -33.28 -3.12
CA VAL A 252 -20.74 -31.81 -3.11
C VAL A 252 -21.88 -31.36 -2.21
N MET A 253 -21.56 -30.56 -1.20
CA MET A 253 -22.54 -29.98 -0.29
C MET A 253 -22.39 -28.46 -0.27
N ASP A 254 -23.45 -27.77 -0.66
CA ASP A 254 -23.56 -26.32 -0.57
C ASP A 254 -24.52 -25.93 0.56
N MET A 255 -23.97 -25.32 1.61
CA MET A 255 -24.69 -24.78 2.76
C MET A 255 -24.51 -23.25 2.87
N SER A 256 -24.11 -22.60 1.77
CA SER A 256 -23.81 -21.17 1.74
C SER A 256 -25.06 -20.31 2.00
N PHE A 257 -24.87 -19.04 2.35
CA PHE A 257 -25.96 -18.08 2.55
C PHE A 257 -27.05 -18.57 3.53
N ASN A 258 -26.62 -19.21 4.62
CA ASN A 258 -27.48 -19.65 5.70
C ASN A 258 -27.21 -18.86 6.99
N LYS A 259 -27.77 -19.29 8.12
CA LYS A 259 -27.56 -18.68 9.45
C LYS A 259 -26.78 -19.60 10.37
N ILE A 260 -25.95 -20.51 9.82
CA ILE A 260 -25.28 -21.55 10.58
C ILE A 260 -24.31 -20.91 11.55
N ARG A 261 -24.51 -21.18 12.85
CA ARG A 261 -23.67 -20.70 13.94
C ARG A 261 -22.86 -21.82 14.58
N TYR A 262 -23.36 -23.05 14.49
CA TYR A 262 -22.77 -24.22 15.12
C TYR A 262 -22.76 -25.41 14.14
N VAL A 263 -21.61 -26.07 14.06
CA VAL A 263 -21.45 -27.37 13.40
C VAL A 263 -21.03 -28.36 14.46
N ASP A 264 -21.85 -29.38 14.71
CA ASP A 264 -21.52 -30.41 15.69
C ASP A 264 -20.34 -31.26 15.18
N SER A 265 -19.48 -31.74 16.08
CA SER A 265 -18.23 -32.46 15.74
C SER A 265 -18.41 -33.68 14.84
N ASP A 266 -19.58 -34.30 14.94
CA ASP A 266 -19.89 -35.56 14.27
C ASP A 266 -20.75 -35.38 13.02
N THR A 267 -21.07 -34.14 12.66
CA THR A 267 -21.96 -33.80 11.53
C THR A 267 -21.49 -34.45 10.23
N PHE A 268 -20.19 -34.38 9.95
CA PHE A 268 -19.62 -34.86 8.70
C PHE A 268 -19.19 -36.33 8.72
N LYS A 269 -19.35 -37.05 9.85
CA LYS A 269 -18.99 -38.48 9.95
C LYS A 269 -19.70 -39.38 8.93
N PRO A 270 -21.00 -39.19 8.63
CA PRO A 270 -21.70 -40.01 7.64
C PRO A 270 -21.31 -39.72 6.17
N PHE A 271 -20.64 -38.59 5.92
CA PHE A 271 -20.35 -38.08 4.58
C PHE A 271 -19.03 -38.61 4.02
N THR A 272 -18.98 -39.93 3.79
CA THR A 272 -17.74 -40.64 3.43
C THR A 272 -17.18 -40.34 2.04
N ASN A 273 -17.91 -39.62 1.19
CA ASN A 273 -17.50 -39.27 -0.18
C ASN A 273 -17.40 -37.75 -0.41
N LEU A 274 -17.51 -36.95 0.67
CA LEU A 274 -17.56 -35.48 0.57
C LEU A 274 -16.24 -34.90 0.07
N SER A 275 -16.29 -34.28 -1.10
CA SER A 275 -15.15 -33.70 -1.81
C SER A 275 -15.18 -32.18 -1.79
N LYS A 276 -16.38 -31.57 -1.80
CA LYS A 276 -16.54 -30.11 -1.74
C LYS A 276 -17.57 -29.76 -0.67
N LEU A 277 -17.20 -28.84 0.21
CA LEU A 277 -18.06 -28.32 1.26
C LEU A 277 -18.01 -26.79 1.23
N ASP A 278 -19.16 -26.18 1.01
CA ASP A 278 -19.33 -24.74 1.09
C ASP A 278 -20.15 -24.39 2.35
N LEU A 279 -19.53 -23.65 3.27
CA LEU A 279 -20.13 -23.09 4.47
C LEU A 279 -20.02 -21.56 4.48
N SER A 280 -19.81 -20.94 3.31
CA SER A 280 -19.62 -19.51 3.17
C SER A 280 -20.89 -18.71 3.51
N HIS A 281 -20.75 -17.41 3.77
CA HIS A 281 -21.89 -16.52 4.04
C HIS A 281 -22.81 -17.04 5.17
N ASN A 282 -22.22 -17.52 6.26
CA ASN A 282 -22.92 -18.00 7.45
C ASN A 282 -22.53 -17.14 8.68
N THR A 283 -22.87 -17.60 9.89
CA THR A 283 -22.57 -16.87 11.14
C THR A 283 -21.62 -17.63 12.08
N LEU A 284 -20.78 -18.50 11.52
CA LEU A 284 -19.81 -19.28 12.29
C LEU A 284 -18.83 -18.36 13.00
N VAL A 285 -18.71 -18.53 14.32
CA VAL A 285 -17.77 -17.74 15.15
C VAL A 285 -16.44 -18.48 15.36
N GLN A 286 -16.48 -19.81 15.28
CA GLN A 286 -15.33 -20.69 15.48
C GLN A 286 -15.59 -22.03 14.78
N VAL A 287 -14.50 -22.71 14.41
CA VAL A 287 -14.53 -24.11 13.97
C VAL A 287 -13.72 -24.93 14.98
N LYS A 288 -14.27 -26.06 15.44
CA LYS A 288 -13.63 -26.91 16.45
C LYS A 288 -12.89 -28.09 15.81
N LYS A 289 -11.79 -28.52 16.43
CA LYS A 289 -10.81 -29.44 15.84
C LYS A 289 -11.33 -30.83 15.39
N PRO A 290 -12.42 -31.45 15.89
CA PRO A 290 -12.86 -32.70 15.28
C PRO A 290 -13.84 -32.54 14.09
N VAL A 291 -14.21 -31.31 13.70
CA VAL A 291 -15.28 -31.12 12.70
C VAL A 291 -14.91 -31.73 11.35
N PHE A 292 -13.66 -31.61 10.89
CA PHE A 292 -13.25 -32.12 9.58
C PHE A 292 -12.53 -33.46 9.60
N ASP A 293 -12.31 -34.06 10.77
CA ASP A 293 -11.53 -35.31 10.92
C ASP A 293 -12.08 -36.45 10.07
N ALA A 294 -13.40 -36.54 9.95
CA ALA A 294 -14.06 -37.63 9.23
C ALA A 294 -14.00 -37.50 7.70
N VAL A 295 -13.71 -36.31 7.18
CA VAL A 295 -13.65 -36.02 5.74
C VAL A 295 -12.24 -35.74 5.25
N LYS A 296 -11.23 -36.00 6.08
CA LYS A 296 -9.82 -35.71 5.77
C LYS A 296 -9.28 -36.39 4.52
N ASP A 297 -9.79 -37.60 4.22
CA ASP A 297 -9.34 -38.41 3.10
C ASP A 297 -10.07 -38.03 1.79
N THR A 298 -11.24 -37.39 1.90
CA THR A 298 -12.13 -37.12 0.76
C THR A 298 -12.21 -35.64 0.38
N LEU A 299 -12.09 -34.72 1.33
CA LEU A 299 -12.27 -33.29 1.08
C LEU A 299 -11.15 -32.73 0.20
N ARG A 300 -11.55 -31.96 -0.83
CA ARG A 300 -10.67 -31.33 -1.83
C ARG A 300 -10.88 -29.82 -1.90
N ARG A 301 -12.08 -29.32 -1.55
CA ARG A 301 -12.38 -27.87 -1.49
C ARG A 301 -13.20 -27.57 -0.25
N LEU A 302 -12.81 -26.53 0.47
CA LEU A 302 -13.50 -26.05 1.65
C LEU A 302 -13.65 -24.53 1.56
N ASP A 303 -14.88 -24.06 1.61
CA ASP A 303 -15.19 -22.64 1.70
C ASP A 303 -15.77 -22.31 3.08
N LEU A 304 -15.10 -21.39 3.80
CA LEU A 304 -15.51 -20.84 5.08
C LEU A 304 -15.64 -19.30 5.01
N GLY A 305 -15.66 -18.73 3.80
CA GLY A 305 -15.69 -17.30 3.54
C GLY A 305 -16.91 -16.60 4.13
N TYR A 306 -16.81 -15.30 4.38
CA TYR A 306 -17.88 -14.43 4.85
C TYR A 306 -18.62 -14.96 6.08
N ASN A 307 -17.86 -15.54 7.02
CA ASN A 307 -18.34 -15.93 8.35
C ASN A 307 -17.91 -14.89 9.39
N ARG A 308 -18.00 -15.23 10.68
CA ARG A 308 -17.60 -14.38 11.81
C ARG A 308 -16.44 -14.98 12.59
N ILE A 309 -15.58 -15.76 11.92
CA ILE A 309 -14.49 -16.48 12.55
C ILE A 309 -13.43 -15.47 13.01
N LYS A 310 -13.19 -15.42 14.32
CA LYS A 310 -12.21 -14.48 14.92
C LYS A 310 -10.85 -15.11 15.16
N THR A 311 -10.83 -16.42 15.34
CA THR A 311 -9.65 -17.20 15.70
C THR A 311 -9.76 -18.57 15.04
N LEU A 312 -8.68 -19.02 14.40
CA LEU A 312 -8.50 -20.39 13.97
C LEU A 312 -7.44 -21.03 14.89
N PRO A 313 -7.76 -22.11 15.60
CA PRO A 313 -6.76 -22.79 16.42
C PRO A 313 -5.72 -23.47 15.52
N ASP A 314 -4.50 -23.61 16.01
CA ASP A 314 -3.48 -24.39 15.32
C ASP A 314 -3.98 -25.81 15.06
N ASN A 315 -3.60 -26.36 13.91
CA ASN A 315 -3.93 -27.71 13.46
C ASN A 315 -5.45 -27.93 13.22
N ILE A 316 -6.24 -26.88 13.01
CA ILE A 316 -7.68 -27.00 12.71
C ILE A 316 -7.96 -27.77 11.41
N PHE A 317 -7.01 -27.72 10.47
CA PHE A 317 -7.06 -28.44 9.19
C PHE A 317 -6.10 -29.64 9.15
N GLU A 318 -5.65 -30.12 10.31
CA GLU A 318 -4.68 -31.20 10.38
C GLU A 318 -5.21 -32.48 9.74
N GLY A 319 -4.41 -33.07 8.86
CA GLY A 319 -4.77 -34.29 8.14
C GLY A 319 -5.59 -34.07 6.86
N LEU A 320 -6.04 -32.85 6.56
CA LEU A 320 -6.68 -32.49 5.28
C LEU A 320 -5.67 -32.44 4.11
N SER A 321 -4.82 -33.47 4.02
CA SER A 321 -3.69 -33.54 3.09
C SER A 321 -4.12 -33.53 1.64
N ASN A 322 -5.36 -33.91 1.33
CA ASN A 322 -5.90 -33.87 -0.03
C ASN A 322 -6.56 -32.55 -0.42
N LEU A 323 -6.70 -31.60 0.51
CA LEU A 323 -7.34 -30.31 0.23
C LEU A 323 -6.52 -29.54 -0.81
N LYS A 324 -7.21 -29.03 -1.83
CA LYS A 324 -6.62 -28.28 -2.95
C LYS A 324 -6.93 -26.79 -2.89
N ARG A 325 -8.12 -26.43 -2.41
CA ARG A 325 -8.56 -25.04 -2.27
C ARG A 325 -9.14 -24.79 -0.89
N LEU A 326 -8.77 -23.65 -0.30
CA LEU A 326 -9.31 -23.16 0.95
C LEU A 326 -9.65 -21.67 0.81
N THR A 327 -10.88 -21.31 1.14
CA THR A 327 -11.36 -19.92 1.18
C THR A 327 -11.65 -19.51 2.61
N LEU A 328 -11.04 -18.42 3.08
CA LEU A 328 -11.26 -17.85 4.42
C LEU A 328 -11.74 -16.39 4.36
N ASP A 329 -12.07 -15.89 3.17
CA ASP A 329 -12.41 -14.50 2.88
C ASP A 329 -13.39 -13.88 3.86
N GLY A 330 -13.33 -12.56 4.06
CA GLY A 330 -14.31 -11.80 4.83
C GLY A 330 -14.41 -12.18 6.31
N ASN A 331 -13.53 -13.05 6.84
CA ASN A 331 -13.51 -13.38 8.25
C ASN A 331 -12.63 -12.41 9.04
N PRO A 332 -13.07 -11.92 10.21
CA PRO A 332 -12.31 -10.99 11.04
C PRO A 332 -11.24 -11.72 11.90
N ILE A 333 -10.39 -12.52 11.27
CA ILE A 333 -9.34 -13.31 11.94
C ILE A 333 -8.26 -12.35 12.45
N LYS A 334 -8.02 -12.39 13.76
CA LYS A 334 -7.10 -11.44 14.42
C LYS A 334 -5.64 -11.89 14.44
N ILE A 335 -5.41 -13.20 14.50
CA ILE A 335 -4.09 -13.77 14.69
C ILE A 335 -3.89 -14.82 13.60
N TRP A 336 -2.84 -14.62 12.80
CA TRP A 336 -2.38 -15.55 11.79
C TRP A 336 -1.12 -16.23 12.33
N SER A 337 -1.14 -17.55 12.46
CA SER A 337 0.00 -18.38 12.83
C SER A 337 0.18 -19.47 11.77
N LYS A 338 1.42 -19.88 11.51
CA LYS A 338 1.68 -20.99 10.57
C LYS A 338 0.96 -22.28 10.96
N GLY A 339 0.75 -22.49 12.25
CA GLY A 339 0.07 -23.67 12.79
C GLY A 339 -1.36 -23.84 12.28
N ILE A 340 -2.05 -22.77 11.86
CA ILE A 340 -3.39 -22.83 11.26
C ILE A 340 -3.39 -23.74 10.03
N PHE A 341 -2.37 -23.62 9.18
CA PHE A 341 -2.30 -24.29 7.87
C PHE A 341 -1.57 -25.65 7.93
N LYS A 342 -1.20 -26.15 9.12
CA LYS A 342 -0.53 -27.43 9.26
C LYS A 342 -1.42 -28.58 8.79
N GLY A 343 -0.86 -29.46 7.95
CA GLY A 343 -1.55 -30.63 7.39
C GLY A 343 -2.19 -30.41 6.02
N LEU A 344 -2.05 -29.20 5.45
CA LEU A 344 -2.53 -28.83 4.12
C LEU A 344 -1.48 -29.08 3.01
N ASP A 345 -0.85 -30.26 3.03
CA ASP A 345 0.35 -30.58 2.25
C ASP A 345 0.18 -30.47 0.72
N ASN A 346 -1.05 -30.59 0.22
CA ASN A 346 -1.36 -30.49 -1.20
C ASN A 346 -2.22 -29.28 -1.59
N LEU A 347 -2.36 -28.29 -0.71
CA LEU A 347 -3.10 -27.07 -1.01
C LEU A 347 -2.41 -26.32 -2.15
N GLU A 348 -3.20 -25.93 -3.15
CA GLU A 348 -2.74 -25.24 -4.35
C GLU A 348 -3.25 -23.81 -4.39
N GLU A 349 -4.43 -23.54 -3.82
CA GLU A 349 -5.09 -22.23 -3.87
C GLU A 349 -5.58 -21.83 -2.48
N LEU A 350 -5.24 -20.61 -2.05
CA LEU A 350 -5.65 -20.03 -0.79
C LEU A 350 -6.20 -18.62 -1.03
N SER A 351 -7.41 -18.36 -0.52
CA SER A 351 -8.02 -17.03 -0.56
C SER A 351 -8.20 -16.49 0.85
N LEU A 352 -7.65 -15.30 1.10
CA LEU A 352 -7.68 -14.57 2.37
C LEU A 352 -8.21 -13.13 2.16
N ASP A 353 -9.15 -12.96 1.23
CA ASP A 353 -9.63 -11.64 0.82
C ASP A 353 -10.39 -10.96 1.96
N ASN A 354 -10.29 -9.64 2.07
CA ASN A 354 -11.06 -8.82 3.00
C ASN A 354 -11.03 -9.32 4.46
N CYS A 355 -9.91 -9.92 4.88
CA CYS A 355 -9.71 -10.44 6.23
C CYS A 355 -9.14 -9.40 7.21
N LYS A 356 -9.03 -8.14 6.76
CA LYS A 356 -8.44 -7.02 7.52
C LYS A 356 -6.97 -7.27 7.89
N ILE A 357 -6.25 -7.93 7.01
CA ILE A 357 -4.82 -8.24 7.15
C ILE A 357 -4.02 -6.97 6.88
N ASN A 358 -3.18 -6.55 7.82
CA ASN A 358 -2.17 -5.51 7.59
C ASN A 358 -0.82 -6.12 7.21
N ASP A 359 -0.45 -7.22 7.87
CA ASP A 359 0.80 -7.94 7.65
C ASP A 359 0.59 -9.44 7.94
N LEU A 360 1.46 -10.28 7.37
CA LEU A 360 1.47 -11.72 7.55
C LEU A 360 2.84 -12.18 8.09
N PRO A 361 2.87 -13.13 9.05
CA PRO A 361 4.14 -13.70 9.51
C PRO A 361 4.95 -14.30 8.36
N GLY A 362 6.26 -14.13 8.40
CA GLY A 362 7.20 -14.62 7.37
C GLY A 362 7.18 -16.14 7.14
N ASP A 363 6.64 -16.92 8.10
CA ASP A 363 6.57 -18.38 8.06
C ASP A 363 5.14 -18.91 7.90
N ILE A 364 4.14 -18.05 7.65
CA ILE A 364 2.72 -18.41 7.60
C ILE A 364 2.41 -19.55 6.60
N PHE A 365 3.16 -19.61 5.50
CA PHE A 365 2.98 -20.62 4.44
C PHE A 365 4.01 -21.76 4.49
N GLU A 366 4.76 -21.92 5.59
CA GLU A 366 5.77 -22.99 5.75
C GLU A 366 5.17 -24.39 5.54
N TYR A 367 3.93 -24.61 5.96
CA TYR A 367 3.21 -25.88 5.78
C TYR A 367 2.44 -26.01 4.45
N LEU A 368 2.66 -25.09 3.50
CA LEU A 368 1.96 -25.06 2.21
C LEU A 368 2.93 -25.22 1.02
N PRO A 369 3.67 -26.34 0.92
CA PRO A 369 4.76 -26.51 -0.06
C PRO A 369 4.29 -26.53 -1.52
N LYS A 370 2.98 -26.69 -1.77
CA LYS A 370 2.38 -26.74 -3.11
C LYS A 370 1.49 -25.54 -3.44
N LEU A 371 1.48 -24.51 -2.59
CA LEU A 371 0.67 -23.33 -2.82
C LEU A 371 1.18 -22.55 -4.04
N LYS A 372 0.28 -22.36 -5.00
CA LYS A 372 0.55 -21.70 -6.29
C LYS A 372 -0.25 -20.41 -6.45
N THR A 373 -1.48 -20.38 -5.95
CA THR A 373 -2.37 -19.22 -6.10
C THR A 373 -2.72 -18.67 -4.74
N LEU A 374 -2.49 -17.37 -4.54
CA LEU A 374 -2.83 -16.66 -3.33
C LEU A 374 -3.63 -15.40 -3.64
N SER A 375 -4.78 -15.24 -3.01
CA SER A 375 -5.56 -13.99 -3.05
C SER A 375 -5.53 -13.30 -1.70
N LEU A 376 -5.21 -12.00 -1.72
CA LEU A 376 -5.14 -11.10 -0.56
C LEU A 376 -5.92 -9.80 -0.82
N ARG A 377 -6.94 -9.86 -1.70
CA ARG A 377 -7.72 -8.70 -2.14
C ARG A 377 -8.34 -7.95 -0.96
N GLU A 378 -8.53 -6.64 -1.09
CA GLU A 378 -9.30 -5.84 -0.12
C GLU A 378 -8.73 -5.90 1.32
N ASN A 379 -7.44 -6.19 1.46
CA ASN A 379 -6.76 -6.12 2.74
C ASN A 379 -6.03 -4.77 2.89
N PRO A 380 -6.05 -4.15 4.08
CA PRO A 380 -5.47 -2.83 4.34
C PRO A 380 -3.93 -2.78 4.35
N MET A 381 -3.26 -3.69 3.64
CA MET A 381 -1.80 -3.79 3.56
C MET A 381 -1.21 -2.58 2.84
N ASP A 382 -0.19 -1.97 3.43
CA ASP A 382 0.55 -0.82 2.89
C ASP A 382 1.88 -1.20 2.25
N GLU A 383 2.34 -2.44 2.47
CA GLU A 383 3.53 -3.03 1.87
C GLU A 383 3.24 -4.42 1.28
N ILE A 384 4.04 -4.84 0.29
CA ILE A 384 3.99 -6.21 -0.22
C ILE A 384 4.54 -7.14 0.88
N PRO A 385 3.76 -8.11 1.37
CA PRO A 385 4.22 -8.97 2.45
C PRO A 385 5.42 -9.82 2.03
N SER A 386 6.36 -9.99 2.97
CA SER A 386 7.62 -10.71 2.72
C SER A 386 7.42 -12.15 2.21
N VAL A 387 6.31 -12.78 2.59
CA VAL A 387 5.92 -14.12 2.13
C VAL A 387 5.48 -14.18 0.68
N VAL A 388 5.00 -13.08 0.11
CA VAL A 388 4.74 -12.94 -1.32
C VAL A 388 6.03 -12.57 -2.03
N ALA A 389 6.74 -11.57 -1.53
CA ALA A 389 7.97 -11.05 -2.13
C ALA A 389 9.05 -12.11 -2.32
N ASN A 390 9.19 -13.05 -1.36
CA ASN A 390 10.22 -14.09 -1.36
C ASN A 390 9.71 -15.49 -1.74
N SER A 391 8.46 -15.61 -2.21
CA SER A 391 7.90 -16.92 -2.52
C SER A 391 8.54 -17.55 -3.75
N LYS A 392 8.88 -18.83 -3.62
CA LYS A 392 9.40 -19.67 -4.71
C LYS A 392 8.36 -20.66 -5.26
N THR A 393 7.17 -20.72 -4.64
CA THR A 393 6.12 -21.66 -5.02
C THR A 393 4.92 -20.96 -5.66
N LEU A 394 4.69 -19.70 -5.29
CA LEU A 394 3.59 -18.91 -5.84
C LEU A 394 3.84 -18.59 -7.32
N ILE A 395 2.77 -18.78 -8.09
CA ILE A 395 2.70 -18.52 -9.52
C ILE A 395 1.76 -17.33 -9.75
N ASN A 396 0.63 -17.29 -9.05
CA ASN A 396 -0.39 -16.26 -9.20
C ASN A 396 -0.65 -15.57 -7.86
N VAL A 397 -0.57 -14.24 -7.84
CA VAL A 397 -0.93 -13.46 -6.65
C VAL A 397 -1.91 -12.35 -7.00
N ASP A 398 -2.97 -12.24 -6.22
CA ASP A 398 -3.92 -11.13 -6.28
C ASP A 398 -3.77 -10.24 -5.04
N LEU A 399 -3.34 -9.00 -5.28
CA LEU A 399 -3.16 -7.94 -4.30
C LEU A 399 -4.07 -6.74 -4.61
N SER A 400 -5.10 -6.92 -5.46
CA SER A 400 -5.99 -5.84 -5.89
C SER A 400 -6.76 -5.24 -4.70
N ALA A 401 -7.13 -3.96 -4.83
CA ALA A 401 -7.83 -3.22 -3.79
C ALA A 401 -7.16 -3.23 -2.40
N THR A 402 -5.84 -3.36 -2.34
CA THR A 402 -5.05 -3.17 -1.10
C THR A 402 -4.56 -1.73 -0.98
N ASN A 403 -3.97 -1.38 0.17
CA ASN A 403 -3.58 -0.01 0.48
C ASN A 403 -2.14 0.36 0.10
N LEU A 404 -1.51 -0.38 -0.81
CA LEU A 404 -0.15 -0.06 -1.25
C LEU A 404 -0.09 1.35 -1.81
N THR A 405 0.88 2.12 -1.32
CA THR A 405 1.11 3.50 -1.78
C THR A 405 2.08 3.54 -2.96
N GLU A 406 3.07 2.66 -2.97
CA GLU A 406 4.08 2.57 -4.01
C GLU A 406 4.58 1.13 -4.15
N ILE A 407 5.00 0.77 -5.37
CA ILE A 407 5.83 -0.43 -5.58
C ILE A 407 7.28 0.01 -5.45
N ARG A 408 7.91 -0.35 -4.33
CA ARG A 408 9.26 0.10 -3.95
C ARG A 408 10.36 -0.58 -4.78
N ASP A 409 11.55 0.02 -4.73
CA ASP A 409 12.74 -0.55 -5.36
C ASP A 409 12.99 -1.97 -4.84
N HIS A 410 13.12 -2.94 -5.76
CA HIS A 410 13.39 -4.35 -5.45
C HIS A 410 12.34 -4.97 -4.51
N ALA A 411 11.05 -4.69 -4.73
CA ALA A 411 9.96 -5.21 -3.91
C ALA A 411 9.82 -6.74 -3.95
N PHE A 412 10.40 -7.42 -4.94
CA PHE A 412 10.35 -8.87 -5.10
C PHE A 412 11.77 -9.48 -5.12
N SER A 413 11.89 -10.73 -4.68
CA SER A 413 13.15 -11.47 -4.74
C SER A 413 13.52 -11.83 -6.18
N GLY A 414 14.83 -11.94 -6.44
CA GLY A 414 15.40 -12.22 -7.78
C GLY A 414 15.05 -13.59 -8.38
N ASP A 415 14.47 -14.48 -7.58
CA ASP A 415 14.25 -15.90 -7.86
C ASP A 415 12.79 -16.33 -7.70
N SER A 416 11.87 -15.36 -7.76
CA SER A 416 10.44 -15.65 -7.64
C SER A 416 9.89 -16.33 -8.91
N ASP A 417 8.96 -17.26 -8.68
CA ASP A 417 8.30 -18.04 -9.73
C ASP A 417 6.97 -17.43 -10.20
N LEU A 418 6.66 -16.21 -9.75
CA LEU A 418 5.44 -15.49 -10.11
C LEU A 418 5.33 -15.29 -11.63
N GLU A 419 4.20 -15.73 -12.18
CA GLU A 419 3.80 -15.55 -13.57
C GLU A 419 2.69 -14.49 -13.72
N GLU A 420 1.85 -14.32 -12.70
CA GLU A 420 0.72 -13.39 -12.72
C GLU A 420 0.62 -12.60 -11.42
N ILE A 421 0.56 -11.27 -11.57
CA ILE A 421 0.38 -10.32 -10.47
C ILE A 421 -0.80 -9.40 -10.79
N ASN A 422 -1.82 -9.45 -9.94
CA ASN A 422 -2.95 -8.53 -9.99
C ASN A 422 -2.80 -7.41 -8.95
N LEU A 423 -2.71 -6.17 -9.42
CA LEU A 423 -2.61 -4.93 -8.66
C LEU A 423 -3.66 -3.93 -9.17
N GLU A 424 -4.86 -4.40 -9.48
CA GLU A 424 -5.98 -3.56 -9.89
C GLU A 424 -6.61 -2.80 -8.72
N ARG A 425 -7.28 -1.68 -9.03
CA ARG A 425 -8.14 -0.94 -8.09
C ARG A 425 -7.42 -0.55 -6.80
N MET A 426 -6.15 -0.16 -6.87
CA MET A 426 -5.32 0.22 -5.73
C MET A 426 -5.55 1.71 -5.37
N PRO A 427 -6.36 2.03 -4.35
CA PRO A 427 -6.84 3.40 -4.10
C PRO A 427 -5.75 4.39 -3.68
N PHE A 428 -4.55 3.93 -3.33
CA PHE A 428 -3.43 4.75 -2.85
C PHE A 428 -2.16 4.64 -3.70
N LEU A 429 -2.12 3.72 -4.67
CA LEU A 429 -0.92 3.49 -5.47
C LEU A 429 -0.65 4.70 -6.36
N TYR A 430 0.45 5.42 -6.10
CA TYR A 430 0.78 6.64 -6.83
C TYR A 430 2.02 6.50 -7.74
N ALA A 431 2.93 5.57 -7.42
CA ALA A 431 4.15 5.38 -8.17
C ALA A 431 4.66 3.93 -8.19
N ILE A 432 5.29 3.54 -9.30
CA ILE A 432 6.12 2.34 -9.41
C ILE A 432 7.58 2.79 -9.54
N LYS A 433 8.40 2.45 -8.55
CA LYS A 433 9.77 2.95 -8.41
C LYS A 433 10.77 2.15 -9.25
N ASN A 434 12.05 2.51 -9.13
CA ASN A 434 13.12 1.92 -9.91
C ASN A 434 13.29 0.43 -9.55
N CYS A 435 13.24 -0.46 -10.53
CA CYS A 435 13.31 -1.89 -10.28
C CYS A 435 12.18 -2.43 -9.38
N GLY A 436 10.98 -1.82 -9.41
CA GLY A 436 9.84 -2.30 -8.63
C GLY A 436 9.40 -3.74 -8.95
N PHE A 437 9.55 -4.17 -10.21
CA PHE A 437 9.24 -5.54 -10.68
C PHE A 437 10.50 -6.28 -11.17
N CYS A 438 11.69 -5.83 -10.76
CA CYS A 438 12.92 -6.57 -11.02
C CYS A 438 12.91 -7.91 -10.26
N GLY A 439 13.59 -8.91 -10.81
CA GLY A 439 13.68 -10.23 -10.17
C GLY A 439 12.55 -11.20 -10.50
N LEU A 440 11.66 -10.84 -11.44
CA LEU A 440 10.51 -11.65 -11.84
C LEU A 440 10.69 -12.21 -13.27
N PRO A 441 11.59 -13.18 -13.50
CA PRO A 441 11.91 -13.66 -14.86
C PRO A 441 10.73 -14.36 -15.55
N LYS A 442 9.81 -14.93 -14.77
CA LYS A 442 8.64 -15.68 -15.25
C LYS A 442 7.37 -14.85 -15.38
N LEU A 443 7.38 -13.58 -14.99
CA LEU A 443 6.19 -12.72 -15.03
C LEU A 443 5.69 -12.56 -16.46
N LYS A 444 4.43 -12.97 -16.69
CA LYS A 444 3.72 -12.92 -17.97
C LYS A 444 2.59 -11.91 -17.93
N VAL A 445 1.86 -11.85 -16.82
CA VAL A 445 0.64 -11.06 -16.69
C VAL A 445 0.78 -10.08 -15.54
N LEU A 446 0.64 -8.78 -15.85
CA LEU A 446 0.61 -7.71 -14.86
C LEU A 446 -0.64 -6.86 -15.08
N LEU A 447 -1.53 -6.86 -14.09
CA LEU A 447 -2.77 -6.11 -14.11
C LEU A 447 -2.65 -4.91 -13.18
N LEU A 448 -2.74 -3.69 -13.71
CA LEU A 448 -2.60 -2.42 -12.98
C LEU A 448 -3.76 -1.46 -13.30
N ASN A 449 -4.92 -2.01 -13.61
CA ASN A 449 -6.11 -1.24 -13.99
C ASN A 449 -6.74 -0.51 -12.82
N ASP A 450 -7.45 0.59 -13.13
CA ASP A 450 -8.24 1.36 -12.17
C ASP A 450 -7.42 1.87 -10.98
N ASN A 451 -6.15 2.19 -11.24
CA ASN A 451 -5.22 2.79 -10.30
C ASN A 451 -5.23 4.31 -10.48
N GLU A 452 -6.34 4.95 -10.10
CA GLU A 452 -6.63 6.37 -10.38
C GLU A 452 -5.58 7.37 -9.85
N LYS A 453 -4.74 6.97 -8.89
CA LYS A 453 -3.66 7.82 -8.34
C LYS A 453 -2.30 7.54 -8.97
N LEU A 454 -2.16 6.47 -9.75
CA LEU A 454 -0.89 6.07 -10.35
C LEU A 454 -0.52 7.09 -11.42
N MET A 455 0.54 7.85 -11.17
CA MET A 455 1.00 8.94 -12.03
C MET A 455 2.41 8.72 -12.58
N GLU A 456 3.22 7.90 -11.90
CA GLU A 456 4.62 7.69 -12.25
C GLU A 456 4.92 6.19 -12.37
N VAL A 457 5.46 5.79 -13.53
CA VAL A 457 6.10 4.50 -13.71
C VAL A 457 7.55 4.75 -14.11
N HIS A 458 8.48 4.36 -13.22
CA HIS A 458 9.90 4.63 -13.46
C HIS A 458 10.39 3.91 -14.74
N PRO A 459 11.24 4.53 -15.58
CA PRO A 459 11.71 3.93 -16.84
C PRO A 459 12.39 2.56 -16.68
N ASN A 460 13.03 2.31 -15.53
CA ASN A 460 13.66 1.04 -15.17
C ASN A 460 12.81 0.18 -14.21
N ALA A 461 11.49 0.34 -14.15
CA ALA A 461 10.63 -0.44 -13.26
C ALA A 461 10.79 -1.97 -13.43
N PHE A 462 11.11 -2.44 -14.64
CA PHE A 462 11.24 -3.86 -14.99
C PHE A 462 12.69 -4.31 -15.26
N GLY A 463 13.68 -3.44 -15.02
CA GLY A 463 15.10 -3.80 -15.11
C GLY A 463 15.71 -3.79 -16.51
N PHE A 464 15.06 -3.20 -17.52
CA PHE A 464 15.58 -3.20 -18.89
C PHE A 464 16.77 -2.25 -19.12
N ILE A 465 16.94 -1.22 -18.28
CA ILE A 465 17.91 -0.13 -18.50
C ILE A 465 19.25 -0.41 -17.79
N LYS A 466 19.27 -1.10 -16.64
CA LYS A 466 20.52 -1.42 -15.90
C LYS A 466 21.06 -2.81 -16.22
N SER A 467 22.39 -2.90 -16.32
CA SER A 467 23.20 -4.06 -16.69
C SER A 467 23.32 -5.13 -15.60
N ASP A 468 22.23 -5.44 -14.88
CA ASP A 468 22.18 -6.63 -14.03
C ASP A 468 21.48 -7.75 -14.81
N PRO A 469 22.24 -8.59 -15.56
CA PRO A 469 21.69 -9.53 -16.53
C PRO A 469 20.77 -10.63 -15.96
N GLY A 470 20.62 -10.71 -14.63
CA GLY A 470 19.78 -11.71 -13.95
C GLY A 470 18.44 -11.22 -13.38
N HIS A 471 18.06 -9.95 -13.56
CA HIS A 471 16.92 -9.37 -12.80
C HIS A 471 15.80 -8.77 -13.67
N LYS A 472 15.76 -9.07 -14.97
CA LYS A 472 14.75 -8.52 -15.89
C LYS A 472 13.44 -9.29 -15.82
N ALA A 473 12.31 -8.57 -15.82
CA ALA A 473 11.01 -9.16 -16.11
C ALA A 473 10.88 -9.38 -17.62
N ALA A 474 11.42 -10.49 -18.12
CA ALA A 474 11.66 -10.70 -19.54
C ALA A 474 10.48 -11.33 -20.32
N SER A 475 9.43 -11.76 -19.61
CA SER A 475 8.40 -12.66 -20.16
C SER A 475 7.01 -12.03 -20.26
N ILE A 476 6.87 -10.71 -20.07
CA ILE A 476 5.56 -10.06 -19.99
C ILE A 476 4.86 -10.11 -21.35
N THR A 477 3.67 -10.71 -21.37
CA THR A 477 2.77 -10.81 -22.54
C THR A 477 1.52 -9.97 -22.38
N THR A 478 1.11 -9.70 -21.13
CA THR A 478 -0.09 -8.93 -20.82
C THR A 478 0.25 -7.83 -19.82
N LEU A 479 0.04 -6.58 -20.24
CA LEU A 479 0.13 -5.41 -19.38
C LEU A 479 -1.13 -4.57 -19.52
N THR A 480 -1.84 -4.37 -18.42
CA THR A 480 -3.02 -3.52 -18.39
C THR A 480 -2.80 -2.36 -17.41
N LEU A 481 -3.02 -1.15 -17.87
CA LEU A 481 -2.79 0.13 -17.20
C LEU A 481 -3.97 1.08 -17.47
N HIS A 482 -5.18 0.56 -17.72
CA HIS A 482 -6.31 1.43 -18.06
C HIS A 482 -6.81 2.20 -16.83
N ASN A 483 -7.44 3.34 -17.07
CA ASN A 483 -8.07 4.16 -16.03
C ASN A 483 -7.09 4.48 -14.89
N SER A 484 -5.95 5.05 -15.26
CA SER A 484 -4.91 5.52 -14.33
C SER A 484 -4.60 7.00 -14.63
N ASN A 485 -3.75 7.64 -13.83
CA ASN A 485 -3.39 9.05 -14.00
C ASN A 485 -1.99 9.22 -14.63
N ILE A 486 -1.60 8.29 -15.50
CA ILE A 486 -0.27 8.26 -16.12
C ILE A 486 -0.27 9.15 -17.35
N SER A 487 0.70 10.06 -17.44
CA SER A 487 0.83 10.94 -18.61
C SER A 487 1.86 10.46 -19.63
N THR A 488 2.83 9.64 -19.23
CA THR A 488 3.91 9.16 -20.10
C THR A 488 4.43 7.80 -19.61
N ILE A 489 4.95 7.00 -20.54
CA ILE A 489 5.63 5.73 -20.28
C ILE A 489 6.87 5.66 -21.17
N SER A 490 7.92 4.99 -20.69
CA SER A 490 9.20 4.92 -21.40
C SER A 490 9.21 3.83 -22.47
N GLU A 491 9.73 4.16 -23.67
CA GLU A 491 9.97 3.21 -24.78
C GLU A 491 10.91 2.06 -24.37
N HIS A 492 11.83 2.30 -23.44
CA HIS A 492 12.83 1.32 -23.00
C HIS A 492 12.43 0.57 -21.72
N MET A 493 11.19 0.73 -21.26
CA MET A 493 10.71 0.11 -20.03
C MET A 493 10.52 -1.41 -20.18
N LEU A 494 10.08 -1.85 -21.35
CA LEU A 494 9.69 -3.22 -21.67
C LEU A 494 10.04 -3.57 -23.12
N ASP A 495 10.10 -4.87 -23.41
CA ASP A 495 10.08 -5.37 -24.79
C ASP A 495 8.63 -5.41 -25.30
N TYR A 496 8.15 -4.27 -25.79
CA TYR A 496 6.76 -4.10 -26.23
C TYR A 496 6.36 -5.03 -27.39
N ASP A 497 7.32 -5.54 -28.16
CA ASP A 497 7.05 -6.44 -29.30
C ASP A 497 6.58 -7.84 -28.84
N ARG A 498 6.75 -8.18 -27.56
CA ARG A 498 6.26 -9.43 -26.94
C ARG A 498 4.83 -9.33 -26.41
N LEU A 499 4.29 -8.12 -26.29
CA LEU A 499 2.97 -7.92 -25.70
C LEU A 499 1.87 -8.44 -26.65
N GLN A 500 1.04 -9.32 -26.12
CA GLN A 500 -0.19 -9.79 -26.76
C GLN A 500 -1.37 -8.90 -26.38
N THR A 501 -1.39 -8.41 -25.15
CA THR A 501 -2.41 -7.52 -24.62
C THR A 501 -1.76 -6.32 -23.98
N PHE A 502 -2.09 -5.12 -24.48
CA PHE A 502 -1.63 -3.86 -23.93
C PHE A 502 -2.78 -2.86 -23.84
N LYS A 503 -3.28 -2.63 -22.62
CA LYS A 503 -4.43 -1.74 -22.38
C LYS A 503 -3.96 -0.47 -21.67
N ILE A 504 -4.05 0.67 -22.34
CA ILE A 504 -3.59 1.97 -21.80
C ILE A 504 -4.63 3.10 -21.90
N GLY A 505 -5.89 2.73 -22.18
CA GLY A 505 -6.99 3.67 -22.30
C GLY A 505 -7.26 4.46 -21.02
N GLN A 506 -8.00 5.56 -21.14
CA GLN A 506 -8.44 6.37 -20.00
C GLN A 506 -7.27 6.85 -19.10
N ASN A 507 -6.17 7.28 -19.73
CA ASN A 507 -5.05 7.94 -19.07
C ASN A 507 -4.84 9.32 -19.71
N PRO A 508 -4.35 10.31 -18.95
CA PRO A 508 -4.10 11.66 -19.46
C PRO A 508 -2.80 11.74 -20.29
N TRP A 509 -2.76 11.05 -21.43
CA TRP A 509 -1.54 10.94 -22.25
C TRP A 509 -1.02 12.30 -22.74
N LYS A 510 0.27 12.54 -22.52
CA LYS A 510 1.00 13.67 -23.07
C LYS A 510 1.57 13.26 -24.42
N CYS A 511 0.91 13.64 -25.50
CA CYS A 511 1.26 13.32 -26.88
C CYS A 511 2.39 14.20 -27.40
N ASP A 512 3.61 13.82 -27.05
CA ASP A 512 4.87 14.42 -27.47
C ASP A 512 5.87 13.36 -27.97
N CYS A 513 7.13 13.74 -28.12
CA CYS A 513 8.18 12.83 -28.56
C CYS A 513 8.50 11.69 -27.59
N ASP A 514 8.20 11.82 -26.30
CA ASP A 514 8.47 10.75 -25.34
C ASP A 514 7.45 9.61 -25.51
N THR A 515 6.24 9.92 -25.99
CA THR A 515 5.16 8.95 -26.23
C THR A 515 4.98 8.58 -27.71
N GLN A 516 5.83 9.09 -28.61
CA GLN A 516 5.67 8.89 -30.06
C GLN A 516 5.64 7.42 -30.47
N PHE A 517 6.35 6.54 -29.75
CA PHE A 517 6.40 5.11 -30.05
C PHE A 517 5.02 4.46 -29.89
N LEU A 518 4.16 4.98 -29.01
CA LEU A 518 2.79 4.49 -28.82
C LEU A 518 1.84 4.84 -29.97
N MET A 519 2.26 5.74 -30.87
CA MET A 519 1.50 6.14 -32.06
C MET A 519 1.74 5.18 -33.24
N GLU A 520 2.64 4.21 -33.10
CA GLU A 520 2.90 3.21 -34.13
C GLU A 520 1.71 2.26 -34.33
N GLU A 521 1.43 1.90 -35.58
CA GLU A 521 0.30 1.03 -35.96
C GLU A 521 0.34 -0.37 -35.33
N LYS A 522 1.52 -0.81 -34.86
CA LYS A 522 1.69 -2.12 -34.20
C LYS A 522 0.89 -2.25 -32.91
N PHE A 523 0.60 -1.13 -32.25
CA PHE A 523 -0.28 -1.08 -31.08
C PHE A 523 -1.74 -1.04 -31.55
N SER A 524 -2.22 -2.15 -32.09
CA SER A 524 -3.63 -2.32 -32.43
C SER A 524 -4.45 -2.45 -31.15
N PHE A 525 -4.88 -1.31 -30.61
CA PHE A 525 -5.81 -1.24 -29.48
C PHE A 525 -7.18 -1.75 -29.96
N LYS A 526 -7.42 -3.07 -29.82
CA LYS A 526 -8.65 -3.76 -30.24
C LYS A 526 -9.90 -3.20 -29.55
N GLU A 527 -11.07 -3.43 -30.19
CA GLU A 527 -12.41 -2.88 -29.90
C GLU A 527 -12.91 -2.99 -28.44
N ASP A 528 -12.37 -3.89 -27.61
CA ASP A 528 -12.81 -4.10 -26.22
C ASP A 528 -12.22 -3.10 -25.20
N SER A 529 -11.45 -2.11 -25.66
CA SER A 529 -10.78 -1.14 -24.77
C SER A 529 -11.02 0.28 -25.27
N VAL A 530 -11.31 1.21 -24.34
CA VAL A 530 -11.38 2.64 -24.66
C VAL A 530 -10.04 3.06 -25.24
N ALA A 531 -10.05 3.54 -26.48
CA ALA A 531 -8.82 3.93 -27.16
C ALA A 531 -8.08 5.04 -26.39
N PRO A 532 -6.74 4.99 -26.31
CA PRO A 532 -5.98 6.04 -25.63
C PRO A 532 -6.15 7.38 -26.37
N MET A 533 -6.41 8.42 -25.59
CA MET A 533 -6.62 9.79 -26.08
C MET A 533 -5.56 10.73 -25.51
N CYS A 534 -5.17 11.71 -26.32
CA CYS A 534 -4.26 12.77 -25.93
C CYS A 534 -4.97 13.75 -24.98
N ALA A 535 -4.37 14.01 -23.82
CA ALA A 535 -4.78 15.06 -22.91
C ALA A 535 -3.94 16.34 -23.06
N TYR A 536 -2.72 16.22 -23.59
CA TYR A 536 -1.80 17.33 -23.85
C TYR A 536 -0.94 17.03 -25.08
N PRO A 537 -0.35 18.03 -25.76
CA PRO A 537 -0.56 19.47 -25.57
C PRO A 537 -1.95 19.94 -26.03
N ALA A 538 -2.30 21.21 -25.78
CA ALA A 538 -3.65 21.75 -26.00
C ALA A 538 -4.18 21.55 -27.43
N GLU A 539 -3.29 21.51 -28.41
CA GLU A 539 -3.60 21.34 -29.83
C GLU A 539 -4.06 19.92 -30.17
N LEU A 540 -3.67 18.93 -29.37
CA LEU A 540 -3.93 17.51 -29.61
C LEU A 540 -4.95 16.92 -28.63
N VAL A 541 -5.57 17.73 -27.78
CA VAL A 541 -6.59 17.26 -26.82
C VAL A 541 -7.70 16.48 -27.54
N ASP A 542 -8.15 15.40 -26.92
CA ASP A 542 -9.20 14.48 -27.41
C ASP A 542 -8.89 13.75 -28.73
N HIS A 543 -7.69 13.89 -29.27
CA HIS A 543 -7.26 13.09 -30.43
C HIS A 543 -6.87 11.68 -29.98
N HIS A 544 -7.25 10.67 -30.76
CA HIS A 544 -6.81 9.29 -30.53
C HIS A 544 -5.31 9.17 -30.79
N LEU A 545 -4.58 8.58 -29.85
CA LEU A 545 -3.12 8.43 -29.90
C LEU A 545 -2.64 7.77 -31.20
N SER A 546 -3.38 6.77 -31.70
CA SER A 546 -3.09 6.05 -32.95
C SER A 546 -3.32 6.87 -34.22
N THR A 547 -4.02 8.00 -34.15
CA THR A 547 -4.35 8.85 -35.30
C THR A 547 -3.47 10.09 -35.41
N VAL A 548 -2.73 10.42 -34.34
CA VAL A 548 -1.84 11.57 -34.30
C VAL A 548 -0.62 11.30 -35.16
N ARG A 549 -0.26 12.23 -36.05
CA ARG A 549 0.97 12.13 -36.83
C ARG A 549 2.15 12.47 -35.92
N VAL A 550 3.20 11.68 -36.01
CA VAL A 550 4.44 11.89 -35.25
C VAL A 550 5.01 13.31 -35.47
N THR A 551 4.89 13.86 -36.69
CA THR A 551 5.32 15.25 -36.98
C THR A 551 4.57 16.27 -36.13
N ASP A 552 3.26 16.09 -35.95
CA ASP A 552 2.41 17.05 -35.24
C ASP A 552 2.70 17.03 -33.73
N ALA A 553 3.03 15.85 -33.20
CA ALA A 553 3.47 15.67 -31.81
C ALA A 553 4.91 16.18 -31.56
N CYS A 554 5.82 16.01 -32.52
CA CYS A 554 7.25 16.26 -32.34
C CYS A 554 7.81 17.58 -32.91
N GLU A 555 7.08 18.31 -33.75
CA GLU A 555 7.62 19.53 -34.39
C GLU A 555 7.75 20.73 -33.42
N ASN A 556 7.11 20.69 -32.24
CA ASN A 556 7.04 21.84 -31.33
C ASN A 556 8.06 21.86 -30.18
N ALA A 557 8.91 20.85 -29.99
CA ALA A 557 10.03 20.94 -29.06
C ALA A 557 11.06 22.04 -29.44
N ARG A 558 10.97 22.60 -30.66
CA ARG A 558 11.81 23.72 -31.12
C ARG A 558 11.21 25.11 -30.88
N PHE A 559 9.92 25.24 -30.54
CA PHE A 559 9.30 26.57 -30.45
C PHE A 559 9.77 27.35 -29.21
N LEU A 560 10.00 26.69 -28.06
CA LEU A 560 10.64 27.34 -26.91
C LEU A 560 12.13 27.67 -27.12
N GLY A 561 12.81 26.99 -28.06
CA GLY A 561 14.22 27.20 -28.36
C GLY A 561 14.50 28.44 -29.23
N ARG A 562 13.58 28.84 -30.11
CA ARG A 562 13.79 29.98 -31.02
C ARG A 562 13.56 31.33 -30.31
N SER A 563 12.48 31.42 -29.54
CA SER A 563 12.16 32.62 -28.75
C SER A 563 13.16 32.82 -27.61
N GLY A 564 13.52 31.73 -26.91
CA GLY A 564 14.52 31.76 -25.84
C GLY A 564 15.93 32.13 -26.31
N ARG A 565 16.36 31.66 -27.49
CA ARG A 565 17.65 32.07 -28.10
C ARG A 565 17.65 33.54 -28.49
N LEU A 566 16.55 34.06 -29.03
CA LEU A 566 16.45 35.48 -29.39
C LEU A 566 16.50 36.37 -28.16
N VAL A 567 15.80 35.99 -27.08
CA VAL A 567 15.86 36.68 -25.79
C VAL A 567 17.26 36.58 -25.16
N LEU A 568 17.92 35.43 -25.22
CA LEU A 568 19.30 35.26 -24.71
C LEU A 568 20.31 36.10 -25.50
N ILE A 569 20.19 36.17 -26.83
CA ILE A 569 21.04 37.02 -27.68
C ILE A 569 20.80 38.51 -27.35
N ILE A 570 19.55 38.92 -27.15
CA ILE A 570 19.22 40.28 -26.72
C ILE A 570 19.84 40.58 -25.36
N ILE A 571 19.71 39.68 -24.38
CA ILE A 571 20.31 39.87 -23.04
C ILE A 571 21.84 39.97 -23.13
N LEU A 572 22.51 39.08 -23.88
CA LEU A 572 23.97 39.08 -24.04
C LEU A 572 24.47 40.33 -24.77
N SER A 573 23.75 40.79 -25.80
CA SER A 573 24.09 42.04 -26.50
C SER A 573 23.93 43.27 -25.62
N VAL A 574 22.85 43.35 -24.81
CA VAL A 574 22.65 44.44 -23.84
C VAL A 574 23.75 44.42 -22.77
N LEU A 575 24.13 43.25 -22.26
CA LEU A 575 25.23 43.09 -21.30
C LEU A 575 26.58 43.50 -21.91
N GLY A 576 26.83 43.12 -23.17
CA GLY A 576 28.03 43.51 -23.91
C GLY A 576 28.13 45.03 -24.10
N ILE A 577 27.03 45.68 -24.47
CA ILE A 577 26.97 47.14 -24.61
C ILE A 577 27.20 47.82 -23.25
N ALA A 578 26.58 47.32 -22.18
CA ALA A 578 26.76 47.87 -20.84
C ALA A 578 28.22 47.77 -20.35
N LEU A 579 28.90 46.65 -20.62
CA LEU A 579 30.32 46.47 -20.30
C LEU A 579 31.21 47.41 -21.12
N LEU A 580 30.90 47.61 -22.39
CA LEU A 580 31.65 48.53 -23.26
C LEU A 580 31.51 49.98 -22.80
N VAL A 581 30.31 50.40 -22.43
CA VAL A 581 30.05 51.74 -21.85
C VAL A 581 30.79 51.90 -20.52
N ALA A 582 30.78 50.88 -19.65
CA ALA A 582 31.53 50.91 -18.40
C ALA A 582 33.04 51.03 -18.65
N PHE A 583 33.58 50.30 -19.62
CA PHE A 583 35.01 50.35 -19.96
C PHE A 583 35.42 51.72 -20.49
N VAL A 584 34.60 52.34 -21.35
CA VAL A 584 34.82 53.71 -21.85
C VAL A 584 34.74 54.70 -20.70
N ALA A 585 33.75 54.59 -19.81
CA ALA A 585 33.61 55.48 -18.66
C ALA A 585 34.81 55.38 -17.70
N ILE A 586 35.30 54.16 -17.44
CA ILE A 586 36.51 53.91 -16.65
C ILE A 586 37.73 54.52 -17.36
N GLY A 587 37.88 54.31 -18.67
CA GLY A 587 38.96 54.90 -19.46
C GLY A 587 38.96 56.43 -19.44
N CYS A 588 37.79 57.05 -19.57
CA CYS A 588 37.62 58.50 -19.43
C CYS A 588 37.97 58.98 -18.02
N TYR A 589 37.51 58.28 -16.98
CA TYR A 589 37.82 58.60 -15.59
C TYR A 589 39.34 58.56 -15.33
N TYR A 590 40.02 57.49 -15.74
CA TYR A 590 41.48 57.39 -15.62
C TYR A 590 42.21 58.42 -16.49
N GLY A 591 41.70 58.72 -17.69
CA GLY A 591 42.28 59.74 -18.57
C GLY A 591 42.21 61.15 -17.99
N VAL A 592 41.14 61.47 -17.26
CA VAL A 592 40.96 62.75 -16.55
C VAL A 592 41.80 62.80 -15.27
N THR A 593 41.81 61.73 -14.45
CA THR A 593 42.55 61.73 -13.18
C THR A 593 44.08 61.70 -13.34
N THR A 594 44.58 61.15 -14.46
CA THR A 594 46.03 61.10 -14.75
C THR A 594 46.54 62.28 -15.61
N GLY A 595 45.65 63.24 -15.95
CA GLY A 595 45.98 64.38 -16.83
C GLY A 595 46.38 63.97 -18.25
N ALA A 596 46.14 62.73 -18.67
CA ALA A 596 46.47 62.23 -20.00
C ALA A 596 45.53 62.80 -21.07
N LEU A 597 44.26 63.03 -20.74
CA LEU A 597 43.30 63.70 -21.64
C LEU A 597 43.71 65.15 -21.93
N GLU A 598 44.28 65.85 -20.93
CA GLU A 598 44.82 67.20 -21.07
C GLU A 598 46.07 67.24 -21.96
N ARG A 599 46.95 66.23 -21.86
CA ARG A 599 48.12 66.09 -22.75
C ARG A 599 47.72 65.74 -24.18
N TYR A 600 46.67 64.94 -24.37
CA TYR A 600 46.14 64.62 -25.71
C TYR A 600 45.41 65.81 -26.35
N SER A 601 44.63 66.57 -25.57
CA SER A 601 43.97 67.80 -26.06
C SER A 601 44.96 68.91 -26.37
N ARG A 602 46.06 69.05 -25.60
CA ARG A 602 47.19 69.95 -25.92
C ARG A 602 47.99 69.54 -27.15
N ARG A 603 47.99 68.26 -27.56
CA ARG A 603 48.59 67.85 -28.85
C ARG A 603 47.71 68.20 -30.06
N LEU A 604 46.39 68.27 -29.86
CA LEU A 604 45.44 68.68 -30.92
C LEU A 604 45.36 70.21 -31.06
N ARG A 605 45.59 70.98 -30.00
CA ARG A 605 45.83 72.43 -30.09
C ARG A 605 47.32 72.67 -30.31
N LYS A 606 47.74 72.95 -31.55
CA LYS A 606 49.11 73.39 -31.86
C LYS A 606 49.47 74.66 -31.06
N GLU A 607 50.08 74.49 -29.90
CA GLU A 607 50.85 75.55 -29.24
C GLU A 607 52.30 75.10 -29.12
N PRO A 608 53.28 75.96 -29.48
CA PRO A 608 54.68 75.56 -29.51
C PRO A 608 55.29 75.52 -28.11
N GLU A 609 55.93 74.39 -27.78
CA GLU A 609 56.76 74.27 -26.57
C GLU A 609 58.06 75.08 -26.73
N VAL A 610 58.29 76.00 -25.81
CA VAL A 610 59.56 76.73 -25.67
C VAL A 610 60.54 75.81 -24.95
N SER A 611 61.59 75.37 -25.66
CA SER A 611 62.67 74.54 -25.12
C SER A 611 64.02 75.24 -25.25
N TYR A 612 64.86 75.04 -24.23
CA TYR A 612 66.17 75.67 -23.94
C TYR A 612 67.30 75.33 -24.94
N THR A 613 66.97 75.00 -26.18
CA THR A 613 67.95 74.66 -27.24
C THR A 613 68.16 75.78 -28.28
N ASN A 614 67.51 76.94 -28.12
CA ASN A 614 67.68 78.10 -29.01
C ASN A 614 68.65 79.17 -28.47
N LEU A 615 69.53 78.83 -27.52
CA LEU A 615 70.47 79.76 -26.89
C LEU A 615 71.95 79.50 -27.23
N GLN A 616 72.24 78.65 -28.22
CA GLN A 616 73.61 78.36 -28.68
C GLN A 616 73.83 78.55 -30.19
N ALA A 617 72.92 79.22 -30.90
CA ALA A 617 73.06 79.52 -32.33
C ALA A 617 72.88 81.01 -32.65
N ALA A 618 73.26 81.89 -31.73
CA ALA A 618 73.32 83.33 -31.95
C ALA A 618 74.48 83.91 -31.16
N GLY A 619 75.69 83.84 -31.70
CA GLY A 619 76.85 84.33 -30.97
C GLY A 619 78.21 84.18 -31.64
N GLU A 620 78.31 84.24 -32.97
CA GLU A 620 79.56 84.59 -33.65
C GLU A 620 79.21 85.44 -34.87
N ASP A 621 79.29 86.75 -34.72
CA ASP A 621 79.97 87.64 -35.68
C ASP A 621 79.82 89.12 -35.26
N PHE A 622 80.94 89.85 -35.41
CA PHE A 622 81.12 91.31 -35.34
C PHE A 622 81.36 92.02 -33.99
N ALA A 623 82.64 91.95 -33.57
CA ALA A 623 83.64 93.04 -33.52
C ALA A 623 83.32 94.43 -32.90
N LEU A 624 84.31 94.88 -32.08
CA LEU A 624 84.70 96.26 -31.72
C LEU A 624 83.67 97.04 -30.89
N GLU A 625 83.99 97.67 -29.76
CA GLU A 625 85.12 98.54 -29.45
C GLU A 625 85.34 98.55 -27.93
N ALA A 626 86.59 98.77 -27.51
CA ALA A 626 86.93 99.18 -26.16
C ALA A 626 86.30 100.55 -25.86
N ASP A 627 85.81 100.79 -24.64
CA ASP A 627 86.48 101.76 -23.75
C ASP A 627 85.80 101.97 -22.37
N PHE A 628 86.67 102.27 -21.40
CA PHE A 628 86.47 103.00 -20.13
C PHE A 628 85.65 102.41 -18.96
N GLN A 629 86.44 102.00 -17.95
CA GLN A 629 86.19 102.08 -16.49
C GLN A 629 85.69 103.47 -16.01
N PRO A 630 85.41 103.69 -14.71
CA PRO A 630 84.80 102.85 -13.67
C PRO A 630 83.60 103.55 -12.99
N ARG A 631 82.86 102.77 -12.19
CA ARG A 631 81.90 103.26 -11.18
C ARG A 631 82.53 104.27 -10.22
N PRO A 632 81.73 105.23 -9.73
CA PRO A 632 81.53 105.25 -8.28
C PRO A 632 80.08 105.49 -7.85
N ALA A 633 79.77 104.91 -6.68
CA ALA A 633 78.81 105.28 -5.65
C ALA A 633 77.57 106.13 -6.02
N GLU A 634 76.37 105.59 -5.80
CA GLU A 634 75.56 105.85 -4.60
C GLU A 634 74.17 105.19 -4.73
N VAL A 635 73.76 104.57 -3.60
CA VAL A 635 72.42 104.12 -3.15
C VAL A 635 71.67 103.06 -3.96
#